data_AF-A0A9Q8Z120-F1
#
_entry.id   AF-A0A9Q8Z120-F1
#
_cell.length_a   1.000
_cell.length_b   1.000
_cell.length_c   1.000
_cell.angle_alpha   90.00
_cell.angle_beta   90.00
_cell.angle_gamma   90.00
#
_symmetry.space_group_name_H-M   'P 1'
#
loop_
_entity.id
_entity.type
_entity.pdbx_description
1 polymer ?
#
loop_
_entity_poly.entity_id
_entity_poly.type
_entity_poly.pdbx_seq_one_letter_code
_entity_poly.pdbx_strand_id
1 'polypeptide(L)'
;MASHIPHKSRPPSPISVHANHSDTVSIGAEPFILPPQRETLYLIELYFSTTGILFPYIEKEGFLQTYRQLNSTNIVSVRRPWLGLLNIVLAMATSVNTGYDVTLSARERTSKSDVYFRRAFMVCDRQIRHGTSVEIVQLLLLMSQYLQGSERSIETWNIHGLAVKAAYQLGLHSSKALQQTLSMTMGRPISIPEQFVKIELPQTLPGSQLEDETSAQFFTATITLYQIMADVLDVLYGSNLGCEDHVDVFETASCLLKCEQRFFSWQRDLPKQISLIRLEDLEQEPNEFKMMRLRIILTLRFLNLRILAHRPILCMYLENLGASPVDTLQLATLRQVGANSVRLCVQSANTILSITSWASKHNSPSRHLLGAWWFSLYYVKHILPGHHHGRNRGPRVTQVVNEEISKLAPYAGIILTVILVVFFLVRYYVFEKFLLRKIYKSTFTNLDEVKRRGFINHHIAATAKIIMLVVAGYPFLAVVFGKDTVRSPFGSSKVVTMGDILLVINQVFVAMYIFELIFRATLSPVAVAHHIGAVVIAATAVAISLNWQHQQDATIEFLLCYVWGMFDVIAEFWPHVAIILYRMYPTDHDYLRKVFLSAGIITCSGTVIETIVVFWLWGSLWHRWTLPFKIVTPILHVIFSAAQLWGVWNFYKMWLRQKMLLQNKEKNDVENSSSTVSSGTRAEDSRVQTRTEVPKLDQ
;
A
#
# COMPACT_ATOMS: atom_id res chain seq x y z
N MET A 1 -35.21 16.81 -18.37
CA MET A 1 -34.28 17.58 -17.54
C MET A 1 -33.14 16.66 -17.14
N ALA A 2 -32.00 16.73 -17.82
CA ALA A 2 -30.80 15.98 -17.44
C ALA A 2 -30.17 16.69 -16.24
N SER A 3 -29.98 15.98 -15.13
CA SER A 3 -29.33 16.52 -13.93
C SER A 3 -27.86 16.81 -14.23
N HIS A 4 -27.53 18.10 -14.34
CA HIS A 4 -26.16 18.60 -14.46
C HIS A 4 -25.40 18.44 -13.12
N ILE A 5 -25.16 17.21 -12.67
CA ILE A 5 -24.28 16.94 -11.54
C ILE A 5 -22.92 16.53 -12.11
N PRO A 6 -21.84 17.30 -11.88
CA PRO A 6 -20.52 16.94 -12.38
C PRO A 6 -20.01 15.68 -11.67
N HIS A 7 -19.74 14.60 -12.44
CA HIS A 7 -19.26 13.30 -11.96
C HIS A 7 -17.75 13.23 -11.67
N LYS A 8 -17.02 14.35 -11.68
CA LYS A 8 -15.57 14.38 -11.41
C LYS A 8 -15.31 14.75 -9.95
N SER A 9 -15.09 13.74 -9.09
CA SER A 9 -14.49 13.95 -7.76
C SER A 9 -13.00 13.57 -7.81
N ARG A 10 -12.15 14.46 -7.30
CA ARG A 10 -10.72 14.14 -7.10
C ARG A 10 -10.63 13.13 -5.94
N PRO A 11 -9.83 12.06 -6.04
CA PRO A 11 -9.71 11.10 -4.95
C PRO A 11 -9.26 11.82 -3.66
N PRO A 12 -9.87 11.52 -2.50
CA PRO A 12 -9.41 12.06 -1.22
C PRO A 12 -7.96 11.64 -1.00
N SER A 13 -7.16 12.54 -0.41
CA SER A 13 -5.78 12.20 -0.05
C SER A 13 -5.78 11.02 0.93
N PRO A 14 -4.76 10.14 0.89
CA PRO A 14 -4.72 8.96 1.73
C PRO A 14 -4.89 9.33 3.20
N ILE A 15 -5.82 8.64 3.86
CA ILE A 15 -6.09 8.80 5.29
C ILE A 15 -4.86 8.25 6.02
N SER A 16 -4.19 9.08 6.83
CA SER A 16 -3.09 8.61 7.68
C SER A 16 -3.60 7.53 8.62
N VAL A 17 -2.84 6.43 8.73
CA VAL A 17 -3.11 5.26 9.60
C VAL A 17 -3.16 5.63 11.10
N HIS A 18 -2.81 6.88 11.46
CA HIS A 18 -2.92 7.40 12.83
C HIS A 18 -4.12 8.31 13.09
N ALA A 19 -4.99 8.56 12.09
CA ALA A 19 -6.24 9.29 12.29
C ALA A 19 -7.37 8.34 12.76
N ASN A 20 -7.13 7.58 13.83
CA ASN A 20 -8.25 7.15 14.66
C ASN A 20 -8.75 8.41 15.38
N HIS A 21 -9.72 9.09 14.77
CA HIS A 21 -10.70 9.87 15.51
C HIS A 21 -11.52 8.89 16.37
N SER A 22 -10.91 8.34 17.40
CA SER A 22 -11.65 7.83 18.53
C SER A 22 -11.95 9.04 19.41
N ASP A 23 -13.24 9.38 19.54
CA ASP A 23 -13.81 10.33 20.51
C ASP A 23 -13.62 9.87 21.97
N THR A 24 -12.50 9.21 22.28
CA THR A 24 -12.04 8.96 23.64
C THR A 24 -11.09 10.08 24.00
N VAL A 25 -11.56 10.99 24.87
CA VAL A 25 -10.74 11.99 25.56
C VAL A 25 -9.53 11.27 26.17
N SER A 26 -8.39 11.32 25.49
CA SER A 26 -7.14 10.76 26.00
C SER A 26 -6.74 11.54 27.25
N ILE A 27 -6.47 10.82 28.35
CA ILE A 27 -5.93 11.36 29.59
C ILE A 27 -4.77 12.33 29.25
N GLY A 28 -4.92 13.61 29.60
CA GLY A 28 -3.97 14.68 29.27
C GLY A 28 -4.41 15.66 28.19
N ALA A 29 -5.58 15.50 27.55
CA ALA A 29 -6.11 16.45 26.56
C ALA A 29 -6.84 17.66 27.16
N GLU A 30 -6.75 17.90 28.48
CA GLU A 30 -7.40 19.06 29.08
C GLU A 30 -6.82 20.37 28.49
N PRO A 31 -7.69 21.25 27.93
CA PRO A 31 -7.25 22.39 27.13
C PRO A 31 -6.48 23.47 27.90
N PHE A 32 -6.52 23.42 29.24
CA PHE A 32 -6.01 24.46 30.14
C PHE A 32 -4.75 24.04 30.92
N ILE A 33 -4.26 22.81 30.76
CA ILE A 33 -3.05 22.35 31.45
C ILE A 33 -1.81 22.87 30.70
N LEU A 34 -0.90 23.53 31.39
CA LEU A 34 0.39 23.98 30.86
C LEU A 34 1.57 23.21 31.48
N PRO A 35 2.68 23.04 30.76
CA PRO A 35 3.91 22.49 31.33
C PRO A 35 4.48 23.40 32.44
N PRO A 36 5.44 22.89 33.24
CA PRO A 36 6.16 23.70 34.20
C PRO A 36 6.71 24.99 33.57
N GLN A 37 6.66 26.11 34.30
CA GLN A 37 6.98 27.44 33.77
C GLN A 37 8.32 27.49 33.01
N ARG A 38 9.35 26.81 33.55
CA ARG A 38 10.68 26.73 32.94
C ARG A 38 10.66 26.04 31.57
N GLU A 39 9.93 24.93 31.46
CA GLU A 39 9.77 24.19 30.20
C GLU A 39 8.97 25.01 29.19
N THR A 40 7.89 25.64 29.63
CA THR A 40 7.05 26.48 28.77
C THR A 40 7.82 27.67 28.20
N LEU A 41 8.59 28.39 29.03
CA LEU A 41 9.45 29.49 28.57
C LEU A 41 10.52 29.01 27.58
N TYR A 42 11.17 27.88 27.87
CA TYR A 42 12.13 27.29 26.95
C TYR A 42 11.51 27.00 25.58
N LEU A 43 10.33 26.38 25.55
CA LEU A 43 9.65 26.04 24.30
C LEU A 43 9.20 27.30 23.53
N ILE A 44 8.77 28.36 24.21
CA ILE A 44 8.45 29.65 23.58
C ILE A 44 9.71 30.25 22.93
N GLU A 45 10.83 30.31 23.64
CA GLU A 45 12.10 30.81 23.10
C GLU A 45 12.61 29.94 21.94
N LEU A 46 12.45 28.62 22.04
CA LEU A 46 12.80 27.69 20.97
C LEU A 46 11.95 27.94 19.73
N TYR A 47 10.65 28.20 19.86
CA TYR A 47 9.79 28.56 18.73
C TYR A 47 10.28 29.83 18.03
N PHE A 48 10.49 30.92 18.78
CA PHE A 48 10.88 32.21 18.20
C PHE A 48 12.29 32.18 17.60
N SER A 49 13.19 31.34 18.10
CA SER A 49 14.53 31.13 17.52
C SER A 49 14.56 30.13 16.36
N THR A 50 13.45 29.46 16.05
CA THR A 50 13.38 28.45 14.98
C THR A 50 12.26 28.73 13.98
N THR A 51 11.02 28.30 14.28
CA THR A 51 9.88 28.41 13.37
C THR A 51 9.39 29.85 13.22
N GLY A 52 9.45 30.64 14.29
CA GLY A 52 9.04 32.05 14.29
C GLY A 52 9.87 32.93 13.34
N ILE A 53 11.15 32.60 13.11
CA ILE A 53 12.00 33.28 12.12
C ILE A 53 11.52 32.99 10.69
N LEU A 54 11.02 31.78 10.44
CA LEU A 54 10.56 31.39 9.10
C LEU A 54 9.17 31.95 8.78
N PHE A 55 8.36 32.13 9.83
CA PHE A 55 6.96 32.53 9.77
C PHE A 55 6.67 33.58 10.86
N PRO A 56 7.05 34.85 10.63
CA PRO A 56 6.95 35.92 11.63
C PRO A 56 5.50 36.43 11.76
N TYR A 57 4.56 35.54 12.06
CA TYR A 57 3.14 35.87 12.20
C TYR A 57 2.82 36.51 13.55
N ILE A 58 3.67 36.28 14.56
CA ILE A 58 3.47 36.68 15.95
C ILE A 58 4.66 37.53 16.37
N GLU A 59 4.40 38.67 17.01
CA GLU A 59 5.42 39.51 17.63
C GLU A 59 5.90 38.90 18.96
N LYS A 60 7.21 38.69 19.09
CA LYS A 60 7.83 38.00 20.24
C LYS A 60 7.57 38.71 21.57
N GLU A 61 7.86 40.01 21.65
CA GLU A 61 7.78 40.75 22.91
C GLU A 61 6.36 40.85 23.44
N GLY A 62 5.38 41.19 22.60
CA GLY A 62 3.96 41.20 22.98
C GLY A 62 3.46 39.82 23.43
N PHE A 63 3.93 38.76 22.79
CA PHE A 63 3.59 37.39 23.18
C PHE A 63 4.16 37.01 24.55
N LEU A 64 5.45 37.31 24.81
CA LEU A 64 6.10 37.06 26.10
C LEU A 64 5.49 37.89 27.24
N GLN A 65 5.13 39.15 26.99
CA GLN A 65 4.44 40.00 27.96
C GLN A 65 3.11 39.38 28.41
N THR A 66 2.31 38.90 27.45
CA THR A 66 1.03 38.23 27.74
C THR A 66 1.24 36.94 28.52
N TYR A 67 2.30 36.17 28.23
CA TYR A 67 2.65 34.97 28.99
C TYR A 67 3.11 35.30 30.42
N ARG A 68 3.90 36.37 30.63
CA ARG A 68 4.28 36.83 31.97
C ARG A 68 3.05 37.23 32.79
N GLN A 69 2.07 37.90 32.16
CA GLN A 69 0.79 38.24 32.79
C GLN A 69 -0.03 37.00 33.15
N LEU A 70 -0.08 35.99 32.27
CA LEU A 70 -0.71 34.70 32.56
C LEU A 70 -0.10 34.07 33.82
N ASN A 71 1.23 34.05 33.92
CA ASN A 71 1.95 33.42 35.02
C ASN A 71 1.83 34.17 36.35
N SER A 72 1.58 35.48 36.33
CA SER A 72 1.33 36.28 37.53
C SER A 72 -0.14 36.30 37.96
N THR A 73 -1.06 35.86 37.09
CA THR A 73 -2.50 35.84 37.35
C THR A 73 -3.05 34.43 37.18
N ASN A 74 -4.27 34.27 36.66
CA ASN A 74 -4.91 32.98 36.43
C ASN A 74 -5.23 32.83 34.93
N ILE A 75 -5.37 31.60 34.43
CA ILE A 75 -5.59 31.29 33.00
C ILE A 75 -6.83 31.93 32.39
N VAL A 76 -7.78 32.37 33.23
CA VAL A 76 -8.98 33.11 32.83
C VAL A 76 -8.68 34.54 32.37
N SER A 77 -7.49 35.08 32.68
CA SER A 77 -7.09 36.45 32.33
C SER A 77 -6.73 36.64 30.87
N VAL A 78 -6.50 35.56 30.11
CA VAL A 78 -6.10 35.61 28.70
C VAL A 78 -7.22 35.20 27.75
N ARG A 79 -7.19 35.76 26.53
CA ARG A 79 -8.16 35.43 25.49
C ARG A 79 -7.93 34.00 24.99
N ARG A 80 -9.01 33.26 24.70
CA ARG A 80 -8.95 31.91 24.13
C ARG A 80 -8.10 31.78 22.86
N PRO A 81 -8.21 32.68 21.85
CA PRO A 81 -7.33 32.66 20.68
C PRO A 81 -5.84 32.70 21.04
N TRP A 82 -5.46 33.54 22.02
CA TRP A 82 -4.07 33.62 22.48
C TRP A 82 -3.62 32.33 23.18
N LEU A 83 -4.47 31.70 23.98
CA LEU A 83 -4.18 30.40 24.58
C LEU A 83 -4.07 29.29 23.51
N GLY A 84 -4.84 29.37 22.43
CA GLY A 84 -4.67 28.54 21.23
C GLY A 84 -3.31 28.76 20.57
N LEU A 85 -2.90 30.03 20.41
CA LEU A 85 -1.58 30.40 19.88
C LEU A 85 -0.45 29.84 20.76
N LEU A 86 -0.57 29.91 22.08
CA LEU A 86 0.40 29.30 23.00
C LEU A 86 0.50 27.80 22.79
N ASN A 87 -0.62 27.08 22.73
CA ASN A 87 -0.58 25.64 22.51
C ASN A 87 0.04 25.27 21.15
N ILE A 88 -0.27 25.97 20.06
CA ILE A 88 0.37 25.66 18.76
C ILE A 88 1.86 26.01 18.73
N VAL A 89 2.28 27.08 19.42
CA VAL A 89 3.70 27.44 19.62
C VAL A 89 4.43 26.31 20.35
N LEU A 90 3.85 25.77 21.44
CA LEU A 90 4.40 24.64 22.18
C LEU A 90 4.44 23.36 21.33
N ALA A 91 3.41 23.10 20.52
CA ALA A 91 3.36 21.97 19.61
C ALA A 91 4.51 22.02 18.59
N MET A 92 4.69 23.15 17.92
CA MET A 92 5.76 23.36 16.95
C MET A 92 7.14 23.27 17.59
N ALA A 93 7.36 23.94 18.73
CA ALA A 93 8.63 23.87 19.45
C ALA A 93 8.97 22.43 19.85
N THR A 94 8.00 21.68 20.39
CA THR A 94 8.18 20.27 20.79
C THR A 94 8.55 19.38 19.60
N SER A 95 7.96 19.62 18.43
CA SER A 95 8.25 18.84 17.22
C SER A 95 9.69 18.99 16.69
N VAL A 96 10.35 20.11 17.03
CA VAL A 96 11.74 20.42 16.66
C VAL A 96 12.72 20.37 17.85
N ASN A 97 12.23 20.09 19.05
CA ASN A 97 13.02 20.08 20.29
C ASN A 97 13.96 18.86 20.34
N THR A 98 15.20 19.06 19.93
CA THR A 98 16.27 18.06 20.04
C THR A 98 17.29 18.38 21.14
N GLY A 99 17.09 19.47 21.89
CA GLY A 99 18.10 20.03 22.80
C GLY A 99 17.74 20.00 24.29
N TYR A 100 16.46 20.14 24.67
CA TYR A 100 16.04 20.17 26.08
C TYR A 100 15.97 18.78 26.70
N ASP A 101 15.47 17.81 25.93
CA ASP A 101 15.34 16.42 26.33
C ASP A 101 15.83 15.52 25.21
N VAL A 102 17.14 15.25 25.23
CA VAL A 102 17.85 14.44 24.24
C VAL A 102 17.40 12.97 24.30
N THR A 103 16.70 12.56 25.36
CA THR A 103 16.24 11.18 25.55
C THR A 103 14.95 10.86 24.78
N LEU A 104 14.16 11.88 24.41
CA LEU A 104 12.91 11.69 23.67
C LEU A 104 13.19 11.23 22.24
N SER A 105 12.64 10.08 21.88
CA SER A 105 12.63 9.60 20.50
C SER A 105 11.78 10.51 19.59
N ALA A 106 12.00 10.45 18.27
CA ALA A 106 11.19 11.22 17.31
C ALA A 106 9.69 10.91 17.44
N ARG A 107 9.32 9.66 17.73
CA ARG A 107 7.93 9.23 17.91
C ARG A 107 7.29 9.85 19.16
N GLU A 108 8.03 9.92 20.26
CA GLU A 108 7.56 10.53 21.51
C GLU A 108 7.40 12.04 21.36
N ARG A 109 8.33 12.72 20.67
CA ARG A 109 8.18 14.15 20.34
C ARG A 109 6.94 14.42 19.50
N THR A 110 6.67 13.59 18.48
CA THR A 110 5.45 13.69 17.67
C THR A 110 4.21 13.53 18.55
N SER A 111 4.16 12.49 19.39
CA SER A 111 3.03 12.25 20.31
C SER A 111 2.80 13.43 21.27
N LYS A 112 3.85 13.93 21.92
CA LYS A 112 3.79 15.08 22.84
C LYS A 112 3.37 16.36 22.11
N SER A 113 3.85 16.58 20.89
CA SER A 113 3.45 17.73 20.08
C SER A 113 1.97 17.68 19.66
N ASP A 114 1.44 16.49 19.36
CA ASP A 114 0.03 16.32 18.93
C ASP A 114 -0.93 16.63 20.09
N VAL A 115 -0.54 16.36 21.34
CA VAL A 115 -1.32 16.77 22.51
C VAL A 115 -1.52 18.29 22.56
N TYR A 116 -0.46 19.09 22.38
CA TYR A 116 -0.59 20.55 22.33
C TYR A 116 -1.39 21.02 21.11
N PHE A 117 -1.22 20.38 19.94
CA PHE A 117 -2.02 20.69 18.75
C PHE A 117 -3.52 20.49 19.01
N ARG A 118 -3.91 19.35 19.60
CA ARG A 118 -5.31 19.06 19.96
C ARG A 118 -5.85 20.09 20.96
N ARG A 119 -5.06 20.45 21.97
CA ARG A 119 -5.45 21.51 22.93
C ARG A 119 -5.69 22.84 22.23
N ALA A 120 -4.81 23.25 21.30
CA ALA A 120 -4.99 24.48 20.53
C ALA A 120 -6.32 24.50 19.77
N PHE A 121 -6.66 23.38 19.11
CA PHE A 121 -7.94 23.21 18.42
C PHE A 121 -9.13 23.29 19.39
N MET A 122 -9.10 22.53 20.49
CA MET A 122 -10.19 22.46 21.47
C MET A 122 -10.47 23.79 22.17
N VAL A 123 -9.43 24.54 22.55
CA VAL A 123 -9.59 25.86 23.20
C VAL A 123 -10.33 26.85 22.31
N CYS A 124 -10.06 26.79 21.00
CA CYS A 124 -10.53 27.75 20.01
C CYS A 124 -11.66 27.22 19.11
N ASP A 125 -12.22 26.05 19.41
CA ASP A 125 -13.18 25.33 18.57
C ASP A 125 -14.38 26.21 18.13
N ARG A 126 -14.94 26.99 19.06
CA ARG A 126 -16.02 27.95 18.76
C ARG A 126 -15.55 29.11 17.90
N GLN A 127 -14.36 29.66 18.18
CA GLN A 127 -13.79 30.80 17.47
C GLN A 127 -13.36 30.42 16.05
N ILE A 128 -12.83 29.21 15.85
CA ILE A 128 -12.45 28.68 14.53
C ILE A 128 -13.69 28.52 13.64
N ARG A 129 -14.83 28.10 14.21
CA ARG A 129 -16.08 27.91 13.45
C ARG A 129 -16.86 29.21 13.20
N HIS A 130 -16.88 30.12 14.17
CA HIS A 130 -17.84 31.24 14.18
C HIS A 130 -17.22 32.63 14.38
N GLY A 131 -15.96 32.73 14.80
CA GLY A 131 -15.30 33.99 15.08
C GLY A 131 -14.28 34.37 14.00
N THR A 132 -14.04 35.66 13.84
CA THR A 132 -12.96 36.18 12.99
C THR A 132 -12.17 37.23 13.75
N SER A 133 -10.92 36.90 14.07
CA SER A 133 -9.93 37.83 14.61
C SER A 133 -8.58 37.55 13.97
N VAL A 134 -7.67 38.53 14.04
CA VAL A 134 -6.30 38.37 13.51
C VAL A 134 -5.58 37.21 14.22
N GLU A 135 -5.79 37.04 15.53
CA GLU A 135 -5.21 35.92 16.28
C GLU A 135 -5.72 34.55 15.80
N ILE A 136 -6.99 34.45 15.37
CA ILE A 136 -7.52 33.22 14.77
C ILE A 136 -6.90 32.96 13.40
N VAL A 137 -6.66 34.00 12.59
CA VAL A 137 -5.93 33.85 11.33
C VAL A 137 -4.51 33.35 11.62
N GLN A 138 -3.76 34.01 12.51
CA GLN A 138 -2.42 33.58 12.94
C GLN A 138 -2.41 32.12 13.44
N LEU A 139 -3.40 31.74 14.25
CA LEU A 139 -3.56 30.39 14.78
C LEU A 139 -3.76 29.37 13.66
N LEU A 140 -4.73 29.60 12.78
CA LEU A 140 -5.05 28.68 11.68
C LEU A 140 -3.86 28.52 10.73
N LEU A 141 -3.11 29.60 10.49
CA LEU A 141 -1.90 29.54 9.66
C LEU A 141 -0.80 28.69 10.31
N LEU A 142 -0.53 28.87 11.60
CA LEU A 142 0.41 28.01 12.31
C LEU A 142 -0.10 26.56 12.36
N MET A 143 -1.38 26.33 12.62
CA MET A 143 -1.96 24.97 12.59
C MET A 143 -1.79 24.30 11.23
N SER A 144 -2.01 25.03 10.12
CA SER A 144 -1.73 24.51 8.78
C SER A 144 -0.25 24.18 8.58
N GLN A 145 0.68 25.02 9.06
CA GLN A 145 2.12 24.76 8.96
C GLN A 145 2.56 23.55 9.80
N TYR A 146 1.95 23.35 10.97
CA TYR A 146 2.20 22.17 11.80
C TYR A 146 1.69 20.90 11.11
N LEU A 147 0.45 20.91 10.62
CA LEU A 147 -0.14 19.77 9.92
C LEU A 147 0.56 19.44 8.60
N GLN A 148 1.20 20.42 7.94
CA GLN A 148 2.04 20.19 6.76
C GLN A 148 3.23 19.26 7.06
N GLY A 149 3.72 19.22 8.30
CA GLY A 149 4.74 18.28 8.76
C GLY A 149 4.21 16.89 9.12
N SER A 150 2.90 16.67 8.98
CA SER A 150 2.20 15.42 9.28
C SER A 150 1.59 14.79 8.01
N GLU A 151 1.11 13.55 8.12
CA GLU A 151 0.43 12.86 7.02
C GLU A 151 -1.04 13.30 6.82
N ARG A 152 -1.49 14.41 7.44
CA ARG A 152 -2.90 14.84 7.53
C ARG A 152 -3.29 15.90 6.49
N SER A 153 -3.01 15.63 5.21
CA SER A 153 -3.18 16.60 4.11
C SER A 153 -4.61 17.17 3.94
N ILE A 154 -5.65 16.36 4.14
CA ILE A 154 -7.06 16.83 4.08
C ILE A 154 -7.32 17.87 5.17
N GLU A 155 -6.86 17.60 6.38
CA GLU A 155 -7.05 18.49 7.52
C GLU A 155 -6.24 19.77 7.37
N THR A 156 -5.00 19.68 6.88
CA THR A 156 -4.20 20.86 6.54
C THR A 156 -4.96 21.78 5.58
N TRP A 157 -5.60 21.20 4.56
CA TRP A 157 -6.39 21.95 3.60
C TRP A 157 -7.65 22.57 4.22
N ASN A 158 -8.36 21.84 5.06
CA ASN A 158 -9.55 22.37 5.73
C ASN A 158 -9.21 23.54 6.64
N ILE A 159 -8.18 23.40 7.48
CA ILE A 159 -7.70 24.46 8.37
C ILE A 159 -7.21 25.67 7.56
N HIS A 160 -6.53 25.44 6.43
CA HIS A 160 -6.11 26.53 5.55
C HIS A 160 -7.30 27.24 4.90
N GLY A 161 -8.31 26.51 4.44
CA GLY A 161 -9.55 27.08 3.90
C GLY A 161 -10.26 27.96 4.93
N LEU A 162 -10.26 27.56 6.21
CA LEU A 162 -10.76 28.39 7.30
C LEU A 162 -9.91 29.65 7.50
N ALA A 163 -8.58 29.56 7.40
CA ALA A 163 -7.70 30.73 7.46
C ALA A 163 -7.99 31.71 6.32
N VAL A 164 -8.16 31.21 5.10
CA VAL A 164 -8.51 31.99 3.91
C VAL A 164 -9.86 32.68 4.08
N LYS A 165 -10.87 31.94 4.54
CA LYS A 165 -12.19 32.49 4.84
C LYS A 165 -12.11 33.60 5.89
N ALA A 166 -11.41 33.36 6.99
CA ALA A 166 -11.24 34.35 8.06
C ALA A 166 -10.49 35.61 7.56
N ALA A 167 -9.46 35.43 6.74
CA ALA A 167 -8.74 36.53 6.11
C ALA A 167 -9.65 37.35 5.16
N TYR A 168 -10.49 36.69 4.36
CA TYR A 168 -11.50 37.39 3.53
C TYR A 168 -12.48 38.20 4.37
N GLN A 169 -13.05 37.59 5.41
CA GLN A 169 -14.02 38.25 6.29
C GLN A 169 -13.44 39.45 7.03
N LEU A 170 -12.14 39.45 7.32
CA LEU A 170 -11.43 40.57 7.95
C LEU A 170 -10.91 41.61 6.94
N GLY A 171 -11.07 41.39 5.62
CA GLY A 171 -10.50 42.27 4.61
C GLY A 171 -8.98 42.15 4.46
N LEU A 172 -8.36 41.08 4.98
CA LEU A 172 -6.89 40.93 4.98
C LEU A 172 -6.28 40.66 3.61
N HIS A 173 -7.11 40.46 2.58
CA HIS A 173 -6.70 40.35 1.18
C HIS A 173 -6.53 41.75 0.53
N SER A 174 -7.17 42.79 1.09
CA SER A 174 -6.99 44.19 0.72
C SER A 174 -6.14 44.99 1.72
N SER A 175 -5.83 44.45 2.90
CA SER A 175 -4.84 45.00 3.85
C SER A 175 -4.16 43.91 4.71
N LYS A 176 -2.82 43.81 4.64
CA LYS A 176 -1.88 42.92 5.38
C LYS A 176 -1.95 41.40 5.10
N ALA A 177 -0.86 40.95 4.48
CA ALA A 177 -0.64 39.72 3.71
C ALA A 177 -0.76 38.40 4.46
N LEU A 178 -1.38 37.38 3.84
CA LEU A 178 -0.90 36.00 3.86
C LEU A 178 -1.63 35.05 2.89
N GLN A 179 -0.96 34.35 1.94
CA GLN A 179 -1.58 33.15 1.32
C GLN A 179 -0.82 32.16 0.43
N GLN A 180 0.47 32.30 0.11
CA GLN A 180 1.02 31.53 -1.02
C GLN A 180 1.81 30.25 -0.67
N THR A 181 2.04 29.95 0.62
CA THR A 181 2.92 28.84 1.04
C THR A 181 2.36 27.43 0.81
N LEU A 182 1.04 27.24 0.74
CA LEU A 182 0.40 25.90 0.81
C LEU A 182 -0.05 25.32 -0.54
N SER A 183 -0.07 26.13 -1.62
CA SER A 183 -0.39 25.68 -2.97
C SER A 183 0.70 24.74 -3.52
N MET A 184 1.97 25.03 -3.21
CA MET A 184 3.14 24.18 -3.55
C MET A 184 3.01 22.77 -2.99
N THR A 185 2.82 22.67 -1.67
CA THR A 185 3.04 21.43 -0.92
C THR A 185 1.94 20.41 -1.16
N MET A 186 0.74 20.90 -1.51
CA MET A 186 -0.46 20.08 -1.60
C MET A 186 -0.96 19.89 -3.03
N GLY A 187 -0.33 20.49 -4.05
CA GLY A 187 -0.72 20.37 -5.46
C GLY A 187 -2.14 20.86 -5.74
N ARG A 188 -2.55 21.95 -5.06
CA ARG A 188 -3.90 22.54 -5.14
C ARG A 188 -3.86 23.95 -5.71
N PRO A 189 -4.90 24.38 -6.45
CA PRO A 189 -5.00 25.74 -6.97
C PRO A 189 -5.00 26.80 -5.86
N ILE A 190 -4.56 28.00 -6.18
CA ILE A 190 -4.57 29.15 -5.28
C ILE A 190 -6.02 29.56 -4.99
N SER A 191 -6.35 29.78 -3.72
CA SER A 191 -7.73 30.09 -3.29
C SER A 191 -8.09 31.58 -3.35
N ILE A 192 -7.10 32.49 -3.40
CA ILE A 192 -7.31 33.92 -3.65
C ILE A 192 -6.66 34.30 -4.99
N PRO A 193 -7.44 34.71 -6.00
CA PRO A 193 -6.90 35.26 -7.24
C PRO A 193 -5.93 36.42 -6.96
N GLU A 194 -4.80 36.45 -7.65
CA GLU A 194 -3.75 37.46 -7.44
C GLU A 194 -4.27 38.90 -7.62
N GLN A 195 -5.20 39.12 -8.56
CA GLN A 195 -5.89 40.39 -8.77
C GLN A 195 -6.61 40.97 -7.54
N PHE A 196 -6.91 40.13 -6.53
CA PHE A 196 -7.54 40.56 -5.28
C PHE A 196 -6.52 40.87 -4.18
N VAL A 197 -5.23 40.60 -4.40
CA VAL A 197 -4.13 40.89 -3.46
C VAL A 197 -3.58 42.28 -3.77
N LYS A 198 -3.99 43.29 -3.00
CA LYS A 198 -3.58 44.70 -3.22
C LYS A 198 -2.58 45.22 -2.18
N ILE A 199 -1.84 44.32 -1.55
CA ILE A 199 -1.09 44.61 -0.32
C ILE A 199 0.40 44.65 -0.61
N GLU A 200 1.09 45.62 -0.01
CA GLU A 200 2.55 45.73 -0.06
C GLU A 200 3.25 44.60 0.70
N LEU A 201 4.47 44.28 0.26
CA LEU A 201 5.30 43.26 0.90
C LEU A 201 5.65 43.67 2.35
N PRO A 202 5.86 42.70 3.27
CA PRO A 202 6.20 43.00 4.65
C PRO A 202 7.47 43.86 4.75
N GLN A 203 7.39 44.97 5.49
CA GLN A 203 8.51 45.85 5.78
C GLN A 203 8.80 45.85 7.28
N THR A 204 10.06 46.03 7.66
CA THR A 204 10.43 46.23 9.05
C THR A 204 10.07 47.63 9.53
N LEU A 205 9.73 47.74 10.83
CA LEU A 205 9.53 49.03 11.46
C LEU A 205 10.89 49.72 11.70
N PRO A 206 10.96 51.06 11.60
CA PRO A 206 12.18 51.80 11.91
C PRO A 206 12.66 51.49 13.34
N GLY A 207 13.89 51.00 13.50
CA GLY A 207 14.49 50.64 14.79
C GLY A 207 14.36 49.17 15.20
N SER A 208 13.87 48.28 14.32
CA SER A 208 13.86 46.83 14.55
C SER A 208 15.27 46.24 14.67
N GLN A 209 15.41 45.14 15.41
CA GLN A 209 16.69 44.42 15.51
C GLN A 209 17.09 43.81 14.16
N LEU A 210 18.40 43.62 13.94
CA LEU A 210 18.94 43.01 12.71
C LEU A 210 18.35 41.61 12.43
N GLU A 211 18.01 40.86 13.49
CA GLU A 211 17.38 39.54 13.37
C GLU A 211 15.96 39.62 12.76
N ASP A 212 15.18 40.63 13.17
CA ASP A 212 13.83 40.88 12.64
C ASP A 212 13.88 41.34 11.19
N GLU A 213 14.90 42.12 10.83
CA GLU A 213 15.14 42.57 9.45
C GLU A 213 15.48 41.42 8.52
N THR A 214 16.39 40.54 8.94
CA THR A 214 16.77 39.36 8.16
C THR A 214 15.59 38.39 8.00
N SER A 215 14.80 38.20 9.06
CA SER A 215 13.57 37.40 9.06
C SER A 215 12.55 37.94 8.05
N ALA A 216 12.30 39.26 8.07
CA ALA A 216 11.39 39.93 7.15
C ALA A 216 11.87 39.87 5.68
N GLN A 217 13.17 40.05 5.44
CA GLN A 217 13.77 39.91 4.11
C GLN A 217 13.63 38.47 3.58
N PHE A 218 13.92 37.46 4.41
CA PHE A 218 13.74 36.05 4.04
C PHE A 218 12.27 35.72 3.74
N PHE A 219 11.35 36.23 4.55
CA PHE A 219 9.91 36.01 4.35
C PHE A 219 9.42 36.67 3.07
N THR A 220 9.88 37.88 2.77
CA THR A 220 9.60 38.60 1.51
C THR A 220 10.16 37.88 0.29
N ALA A 221 11.41 37.41 0.36
CA ALA A 221 12.02 36.59 -0.70
C ALA A 221 11.24 35.29 -0.92
N THR A 222 10.73 34.67 0.14
CA THR A 222 9.90 33.47 0.06
C THR A 222 8.55 33.76 -0.61
N ILE A 223 7.86 34.85 -0.24
CA ILE A 223 6.58 35.24 -0.85
C ILE A 223 6.74 35.46 -2.35
N THR A 224 7.74 36.25 -2.75
CA THR A 224 8.01 36.56 -4.16
C THR A 224 8.42 35.32 -4.98
N LEU A 225 9.13 34.37 -4.36
CA LEU A 225 9.41 33.08 -4.98
C LEU A 225 8.14 32.25 -5.18
N TYR A 226 7.21 32.27 -4.22
CA TYR A 226 5.93 31.60 -4.34
C TYR A 226 4.95 32.27 -5.31
N GLN A 227 5.10 33.57 -5.57
CA GLN A 227 4.43 34.23 -6.70
C GLN A 227 4.90 33.60 -8.02
N ILE A 228 6.21 33.49 -8.25
CA ILE A 228 6.75 32.85 -9.47
C ILE A 228 6.26 31.41 -9.59
N MET A 229 6.11 30.70 -8.48
CA MET A 229 5.54 29.36 -8.48
C MET A 229 4.07 29.34 -8.89
N ALA A 230 3.26 30.30 -8.47
CA ALA A 230 1.89 30.44 -8.91
C ALA A 230 1.83 30.51 -10.44
N ASP A 231 2.70 31.32 -11.04
CA ASP A 231 2.80 31.46 -12.48
C ASP A 231 3.26 30.17 -13.17
N VAL A 232 4.25 29.48 -12.60
CA VAL A 232 4.70 28.16 -13.10
C VAL A 232 3.54 27.17 -13.11
N LEU A 233 2.75 27.12 -12.03
CA LEU A 233 1.61 26.22 -11.93
C LEU A 233 0.47 26.60 -12.89
N ASP A 234 0.25 27.88 -13.11
CA ASP A 234 -0.77 28.34 -14.04
C ASP A 234 -0.39 28.05 -15.49
N VAL A 235 0.83 28.45 -15.88
CA VAL A 235 1.28 28.44 -17.28
C VAL A 235 1.77 27.06 -17.74
N LEU A 236 2.38 26.25 -16.86
CA LEU A 236 2.96 24.94 -17.23
C LEU A 236 2.16 23.73 -16.75
N TYR A 237 1.13 23.94 -15.92
CA TYR A 237 0.35 22.87 -15.30
C TYR A 237 -1.17 23.13 -15.31
N GLY A 238 -1.64 24.15 -16.04
CA GLY A 238 -3.06 24.48 -16.16
C GLY A 238 -3.72 24.70 -14.81
N SER A 239 -3.02 25.35 -13.88
CA SER A 239 -3.48 25.56 -12.50
C SER A 239 -3.78 24.26 -11.73
N ASN A 240 -3.21 23.12 -12.13
CA ASN A 240 -3.48 21.76 -11.61
C ASN A 240 -4.95 21.33 -11.72
N LEU A 241 -5.70 21.88 -12.68
CA LEU A 241 -7.11 21.55 -12.88
C LEU A 241 -7.31 20.17 -13.54
N GLY A 242 -6.26 19.61 -14.17
CA GLY A 242 -6.33 18.32 -14.85
C GLY A 242 -7.25 18.33 -16.07
N CYS A 243 -7.42 19.51 -16.68
CA CYS A 243 -8.29 19.75 -17.82
C CYS A 243 -7.51 19.95 -19.13
N GLU A 244 -6.20 19.69 -19.15
CA GLU A 244 -5.36 19.98 -20.31
C GLU A 244 -5.32 18.81 -21.30
N ASP A 245 -5.51 19.15 -22.58
CA ASP A 245 -5.20 18.33 -23.75
C ASP A 245 -3.70 18.41 -24.08
N HIS A 246 -3.21 17.52 -24.95
CA HIS A 246 -1.81 17.42 -25.38
C HIS A 246 -1.14 18.79 -25.66
N VAL A 247 -0.21 19.20 -24.78
CA VAL A 247 0.55 20.45 -24.94
C VAL A 247 1.76 20.21 -25.83
N ASP A 248 1.94 21.09 -26.83
CA ASP A 248 3.08 21.06 -27.75
C ASP A 248 4.42 21.37 -27.05
N VAL A 249 5.51 20.78 -27.57
CA VAL A 249 6.85 20.91 -26.99
C VAL A 249 7.37 22.35 -27.07
N PHE A 250 7.07 23.08 -28.17
CA PHE A 250 7.53 24.45 -28.34
C PHE A 250 6.77 25.44 -27.44
N GLU A 251 5.45 25.26 -27.30
CA GLU A 251 4.65 26.07 -26.38
C GLU A 251 5.14 25.90 -24.94
N THR A 252 5.35 24.66 -24.50
CA THR A 252 5.90 24.35 -23.18
C THR A 252 7.27 25.01 -22.96
N ALA A 253 8.14 24.96 -23.97
CA ALA A 253 9.46 25.57 -23.89
C ALA A 253 9.42 27.10 -23.86
N SER A 254 8.53 27.74 -24.64
CA SER A 254 8.32 29.18 -24.64
C SER A 254 7.87 29.67 -23.25
N CYS A 255 6.90 28.97 -22.65
CA CYS A 255 6.43 29.23 -21.30
C CYS A 255 7.55 29.06 -20.26
N LEU A 256 8.35 27.99 -20.36
CA LEU A 256 9.49 27.76 -19.48
C LEU A 256 10.53 28.89 -19.55
N LEU A 257 10.81 29.44 -20.73
CA LEU A 257 11.73 30.56 -20.88
C LEU A 257 11.26 31.82 -20.13
N LYS A 258 9.93 32.09 -20.13
CA LYS A 258 9.34 33.18 -19.33
C LYS A 258 9.56 32.94 -17.84
N CYS A 259 9.41 31.70 -17.36
CA CYS A 259 9.69 31.34 -15.97
C CYS A 259 11.18 31.53 -15.62
N GLU A 260 12.11 31.10 -16.48
CA GLU A 260 13.55 31.26 -16.27
C GLU A 260 13.98 32.74 -16.20
N GLN A 261 13.39 33.62 -17.03
CA GLN A 261 13.64 35.06 -16.93
C GLN A 261 13.23 35.63 -15.56
N ARG A 262 12.11 35.14 -14.99
CA ARG A 262 11.65 35.55 -13.66
C ARG A 262 12.55 34.99 -12.56
N PHE A 263 12.99 33.74 -12.67
CA PHE A 263 13.99 33.18 -11.74
C PHE A 263 15.28 34.00 -11.73
N PHE A 264 15.77 34.40 -12.90
CA PHE A 264 16.97 35.24 -13.01
C PHE A 264 16.77 36.61 -12.36
N SER A 265 15.65 37.27 -12.66
CA SER A 265 15.33 38.59 -12.09
C SER A 265 15.21 38.51 -10.57
N TRP A 266 14.47 37.53 -10.06
CA TRP A 266 14.32 37.29 -8.63
C TRP A 266 15.65 37.02 -7.93
N GLN A 267 16.50 36.16 -8.51
CA GLN A 267 17.82 35.86 -7.94
C GLN A 267 18.73 37.09 -7.89
N ARG A 268 18.66 37.98 -8.89
CA ARG A 268 19.42 39.23 -8.94
C ARG A 268 18.95 40.23 -7.88
N ASP A 269 17.66 40.28 -7.63
CA ASP A 269 17.04 41.27 -6.74
C ASP A 269 17.12 40.85 -5.24
N LEU A 270 17.67 39.66 -4.95
CA LEU A 270 17.88 39.19 -3.57
C LEU A 270 18.96 40.01 -2.83
N PRO A 271 18.72 40.37 -1.55
CA PRO A 271 19.75 40.94 -0.69
C PRO A 271 20.96 40.02 -0.54
N LYS A 272 22.16 40.60 -0.41
CA LYS A 272 23.43 39.85 -0.29
C LYS A 272 23.45 38.90 0.92
N GLN A 273 22.76 39.26 1.99
CA GLN A 273 22.71 38.52 3.25
C GLN A 273 21.99 37.17 3.10
N ILE A 274 20.96 37.11 2.25
CA ILE A 274 20.13 35.92 2.00
C ILE A 274 20.33 35.36 0.58
N SER A 275 21.47 35.62 -0.04
CA SER A 275 21.78 35.13 -1.38
C SER A 275 21.78 33.59 -1.42
N LEU A 276 21.48 33.02 -2.59
CA LEU A 276 21.52 31.57 -2.78
C LEU A 276 22.92 31.00 -2.50
N ILE A 277 22.96 29.75 -2.05
CA ILE A 277 24.20 29.04 -1.72
C ILE A 277 24.82 28.46 -2.99
N ARG A 278 26.10 28.75 -3.19
CA ARG A 278 26.94 28.03 -4.15
C ARG A 278 27.66 26.89 -3.47
N LEU A 279 28.07 25.86 -4.22
CA LEU A 279 28.77 24.71 -3.65
C LEU A 279 30.12 25.13 -3.03
N GLU A 280 30.78 26.15 -3.57
CA GLU A 280 32.00 26.74 -2.99
C GLU A 280 31.76 27.32 -1.58
N ASP A 281 30.56 27.89 -1.34
CA ASP A 281 30.23 28.50 -0.05
C ASP A 281 30.09 27.44 1.08
N LEU A 282 30.03 26.14 0.74
CA LEU A 282 29.97 25.02 1.70
C LEU A 282 31.34 24.54 2.16
N GLU A 283 32.43 24.97 1.52
CA GLU A 283 33.80 24.54 1.85
C GLU A 283 34.34 25.23 3.10
N GLN A 284 33.79 26.39 3.46
CA GLN A 284 34.19 27.19 4.63
C GLN A 284 33.13 27.07 5.73
N GLU A 285 33.55 27.01 7.00
CA GLU A 285 32.59 27.09 8.10
C GLU A 285 31.94 28.47 8.15
N PRO A 286 30.60 28.54 8.29
CA PRO A 286 29.89 29.81 8.30
C PRO A 286 30.16 30.57 9.61
N ASN A 287 30.42 31.88 9.50
CA ASN A 287 30.55 32.76 10.66
C ASN A 287 29.26 32.83 11.49
N GLU A 288 28.09 32.74 10.83
CA GLU A 288 26.79 32.79 11.48
C GLU A 288 25.85 31.69 10.97
N PHE A 289 25.63 30.67 11.79
CA PHE A 289 24.79 29.51 11.45
C PHE A 289 23.30 29.86 11.24
N LYS A 290 22.79 30.93 11.88
CA LYS A 290 21.40 31.40 11.70
C LYS A 290 21.17 31.91 10.27
N MET A 291 22.06 32.75 9.77
CA MET A 291 22.00 33.26 8.39
C MET A 291 22.18 32.12 7.39
N MET A 292 23.13 31.21 7.65
CA MET A 292 23.35 30.03 6.82
C MET A 292 22.09 29.17 6.70
N ARG A 293 21.36 28.96 7.79
CA ARG A 293 20.07 28.24 7.79
C ARG A 293 19.05 28.87 6.83
N LEU A 294 18.89 30.20 6.87
CA LEU A 294 17.94 30.90 5.99
C LEU A 294 18.34 30.77 4.51
N ARG A 295 19.63 30.94 4.21
CA ARG A 295 20.18 30.73 2.87
C ARG A 295 19.98 29.30 2.36
N ILE A 296 20.19 28.29 3.23
CA ILE A 296 19.94 26.87 2.91
C ILE A 296 18.47 26.68 2.53
N ILE A 297 17.54 27.11 3.38
CA ILE A 297 16.10 26.90 3.16
C ILE A 297 15.65 27.61 1.87
N LEU A 298 16.09 28.85 1.64
CA LEU A 298 15.75 29.60 0.44
C LEU A 298 16.31 28.95 -0.83
N THR A 299 17.55 28.47 -0.78
CA THR A 299 18.19 27.76 -1.90
C THR A 299 17.48 26.46 -2.22
N LEU A 300 17.12 25.67 -1.20
CA LEU A 300 16.33 24.45 -1.39
C LEU A 300 14.98 24.76 -2.03
N ARG A 301 14.26 25.79 -1.57
CA ARG A 301 12.98 26.23 -2.17
C ARG A 301 13.13 26.58 -3.64
N PHE A 302 14.14 27.39 -3.96
CA PHE A 302 14.43 27.82 -5.32
C PHE A 302 14.74 26.64 -6.24
N LEU A 303 15.65 25.75 -5.84
CA LEU A 303 16.05 24.60 -6.64
C LEU A 303 14.88 23.63 -6.88
N ASN A 304 14.00 23.44 -5.90
CA ASN A 304 12.80 22.61 -6.09
C ASN A 304 11.81 23.24 -7.06
N LEU A 305 11.59 24.55 -6.97
CA LEU A 305 10.73 25.25 -7.90
C LEU A 305 11.29 25.22 -9.33
N ARG A 306 12.62 25.32 -9.47
CA ARG A 306 13.28 25.19 -10.77
C ARG A 306 13.12 23.78 -11.36
N ILE A 307 13.31 22.73 -10.55
CA ILE A 307 13.00 21.35 -10.99
C ILE A 307 11.53 21.22 -11.39
N LEU A 308 10.60 21.82 -10.63
CA LEU A 308 9.17 21.81 -10.96
C LEU A 308 8.92 22.46 -12.31
N ALA A 309 9.49 23.65 -12.59
CA ALA A 309 9.33 24.32 -13.88
C ALA A 309 9.88 23.49 -15.06
N HIS A 310 11.02 22.83 -14.90
CA HIS A 310 11.64 22.03 -15.97
C HIS A 310 11.05 20.61 -16.11
N ARG A 311 10.25 20.14 -15.15
CA ARG A 311 9.70 18.78 -15.11
C ARG A 311 8.80 18.43 -16.30
N PRO A 312 7.92 19.30 -16.84
CA PRO A 312 7.06 18.94 -17.97
C PRO A 312 7.86 18.47 -19.20
N ILE A 313 8.92 19.20 -19.55
CA ILE A 313 9.82 18.82 -20.66
C ILE A 313 10.53 17.50 -20.36
N LEU A 314 10.96 17.28 -19.11
CA LEU A 314 11.56 16.01 -18.70
C LEU A 314 10.57 14.84 -18.80
N CYS A 315 9.30 15.04 -18.42
CA CYS A 315 8.25 14.04 -18.57
C CYS A 315 8.02 13.69 -20.04
N MET A 316 7.90 14.68 -20.93
CA MET A 316 7.79 14.46 -22.38
C MET A 316 8.96 13.64 -22.94
N TYR A 317 10.18 13.89 -22.45
CA TYR A 317 11.37 13.08 -22.78
C TYR A 317 11.23 11.61 -22.36
N LEU A 318 10.82 11.37 -21.12
CA LEU A 318 10.71 10.02 -20.57
C LEU A 318 9.54 9.25 -21.19
N GLU A 319 8.42 9.92 -21.46
CA GLU A 319 7.25 9.34 -22.11
C GLU A 319 7.56 8.93 -23.55
N ASN A 320 8.22 9.78 -24.33
CA ASN A 320 8.60 9.44 -25.70
C ASN A 320 9.65 8.31 -25.74
N LEU A 321 10.60 8.27 -24.80
CA LEU A 321 11.55 7.15 -24.67
C LEU A 321 10.89 5.83 -24.24
N GLY A 322 9.79 5.91 -23.49
CA GLY A 322 8.99 4.76 -23.06
C GLY A 322 7.95 4.31 -24.08
N ALA A 323 7.67 5.11 -25.11
CA ALA A 323 6.71 4.80 -26.16
C ALA A 323 7.21 3.72 -27.12
N SER A 324 6.30 2.90 -27.64
CA SER A 324 6.59 1.90 -28.67
C SER A 324 5.53 1.98 -29.78
N PRO A 325 5.88 2.48 -31.00
CA PRO A 325 7.19 2.96 -31.42
C PRO A 325 7.53 4.38 -30.88
N VAL A 326 8.82 4.68 -30.76
CA VAL A 326 9.33 6.01 -30.38
C VAL A 326 9.09 7.01 -31.51
N ASP A 327 8.59 8.20 -31.20
CA ASP A 327 8.48 9.29 -32.17
C ASP A 327 9.85 9.98 -32.32
N THR A 328 10.52 9.71 -33.44
CA THR A 328 11.85 10.22 -33.75
C THR A 328 11.87 11.73 -34.00
N LEU A 329 10.78 12.30 -34.55
CA LEU A 329 10.67 13.74 -34.84
C LEU A 329 10.47 14.53 -33.53
N GLN A 330 9.58 14.06 -32.67
CA GLN A 330 9.39 14.66 -31.35
C GLN A 330 10.66 14.53 -30.49
N LEU A 331 11.38 13.41 -30.58
CA LEU A 331 12.65 13.21 -29.85
C LEU A 331 13.74 14.16 -30.35
N ALA A 332 13.83 14.42 -31.66
CA ALA A 332 14.77 15.39 -32.21
C ALA A 332 14.47 16.82 -31.71
N THR A 333 13.19 17.18 -31.67
CA THR A 333 12.72 18.48 -31.15
C THR A 333 13.04 18.63 -29.66
N LEU A 334 12.74 17.60 -28.86
CA LEU A 334 13.08 17.56 -27.43
C LEU A 334 14.59 17.68 -27.21
N ARG A 335 15.43 17.03 -28.04
CA ARG A 335 16.90 17.17 -28.01
C ARG A 335 17.36 18.59 -28.26
N GLN A 336 16.75 19.28 -29.22
CA GLN A 336 17.13 20.64 -29.56
C GLN A 336 16.69 21.65 -28.48
N VAL A 337 15.46 21.55 -27.99
CA VAL A 337 14.83 22.58 -27.15
C VAL A 337 14.88 22.24 -25.66
N GLY A 338 14.82 20.96 -25.31
CA GLY A 338 14.67 20.49 -23.94
C GLY A 338 15.94 19.91 -23.28
N ALA A 339 17.06 19.78 -23.99
CA ALA A 339 18.29 19.21 -23.43
C ALA A 339 18.80 19.99 -22.21
N ASN A 340 18.64 21.32 -22.22
CA ASN A 340 19.00 22.16 -21.07
C ASN A 340 18.14 21.86 -19.84
N SER A 341 16.85 21.54 -20.01
CA SER A 341 15.94 21.20 -18.91
C SER A 341 16.38 19.95 -18.18
N VAL A 342 16.81 18.91 -18.91
CA VAL A 342 17.35 17.67 -18.30
C VAL A 342 18.60 18.00 -17.47
N ARG A 343 19.53 18.76 -18.05
CA ARG A 343 20.76 19.18 -17.36
C ARG A 343 20.46 19.98 -16.09
N LEU A 344 19.56 20.96 -16.16
CA LEU A 344 19.20 21.82 -15.03
C LEU A 344 18.47 21.04 -13.93
N CYS A 345 17.59 20.09 -14.27
CA CYS A 345 16.97 19.18 -13.30
C CYS A 345 18.02 18.36 -12.55
N VAL A 346 18.95 17.73 -13.28
CA VAL A 346 20.02 16.90 -12.68
C VAL A 346 20.96 17.74 -11.83
N GLN A 347 21.38 18.91 -12.33
CA GLN A 347 22.25 19.82 -11.59
C GLN A 347 21.57 20.31 -10.30
N SER A 348 20.31 20.75 -10.38
CA SER A 348 19.54 21.21 -9.22
C SER A 348 19.36 20.07 -8.19
N ALA A 349 19.07 18.86 -8.65
CA ALA A 349 18.96 17.68 -7.79
C ALA A 349 20.27 17.37 -7.06
N ASN A 350 21.40 17.39 -7.77
CA ASN A 350 22.73 17.18 -7.19
C ASN A 350 23.08 18.27 -6.16
N THR A 351 22.79 19.54 -6.46
CA THR A 351 23.01 20.64 -5.52
C THR A 351 22.16 20.48 -4.25
N ILE A 352 20.90 20.06 -4.37
CA ILE A 352 20.05 19.76 -3.21
C ILE A 352 20.69 18.65 -2.37
N LEU A 353 21.11 17.54 -2.98
CA LEU A 353 21.77 16.44 -2.27
C LEU A 353 23.04 16.87 -1.54
N SER A 354 23.89 17.68 -2.18
CA SER A 354 25.11 18.21 -1.57
C SER A 354 24.81 19.13 -0.38
N ILE A 355 23.89 20.08 -0.54
CA ILE A 355 23.48 21.00 0.53
C ILE A 355 22.89 20.21 1.71
N THR A 356 21.99 19.26 1.44
CA THR A 356 21.37 18.45 2.50
C THR A 356 22.39 17.54 3.20
N SER A 357 23.32 16.93 2.46
CA SER A 357 24.39 16.12 3.04
C SER A 357 25.30 16.94 3.95
N TRP A 358 25.72 18.13 3.48
CA TRP A 358 26.52 19.05 4.26
C TRP A 358 25.78 19.50 5.52
N ALA A 359 24.53 19.93 5.38
CA ALA A 359 23.72 20.39 6.49
C ALA A 359 23.47 19.28 7.51
N SER A 360 23.29 18.03 7.07
CA SER A 360 23.13 16.87 7.95
C SER A 360 24.41 16.55 8.74
N LYS A 361 25.59 16.69 8.13
CA LYS A 361 26.88 16.46 8.80
C LYS A 361 27.19 17.52 9.85
N HIS A 362 26.77 18.77 9.60
CA HIS A 362 27.02 19.91 10.49
C HIS A 362 25.83 20.23 11.40
N ASN A 363 24.78 19.40 11.37
CA ASN A 363 23.59 19.60 12.20
C ASN A 363 23.90 19.25 13.66
N SER A 364 23.66 20.19 14.56
CA SER A 364 23.75 20.01 16.01
C SER A 364 22.45 20.52 16.63
N PRO A 365 22.03 20.02 17.82
CA PRO A 365 20.88 20.55 18.55
C PRO A 365 20.92 22.07 18.78
N SER A 366 22.08 22.72 18.70
CA SER A 366 22.20 24.19 18.78
C SER A 366 22.13 24.92 17.43
N ARG A 367 22.35 24.22 16.31
CA ARG A 367 22.52 24.81 14.97
C ARG A 367 21.27 24.72 14.09
N HIS A 368 20.47 23.65 14.22
CA HIS A 368 19.18 23.45 13.53
C HIS A 368 19.17 23.88 12.03
N LEU A 369 20.20 23.52 11.25
CA LEU A 369 20.45 24.08 9.91
C LEU A 369 19.40 23.72 8.86
N LEU A 370 18.74 22.57 9.03
CA LEU A 370 17.65 22.11 8.15
C LEU A 370 16.26 22.57 8.65
N GLY A 371 16.22 23.40 9.69
CA GLY A 371 15.00 23.86 10.35
C GLY A 371 14.13 22.71 10.84
N ALA A 372 12.82 22.86 10.68
CA ALA A 372 11.87 21.79 10.91
C ALA A 372 12.06 20.69 9.85
N TRP A 373 12.39 19.48 10.31
CA TRP A 373 12.84 18.33 9.49
C TRP A 373 11.92 17.99 8.29
N TRP A 374 10.61 18.24 8.39
CA TRP A 374 9.64 17.99 7.32
C TRP A 374 9.76 18.94 6.13
N PHE A 375 10.24 20.17 6.32
CA PHE A 375 10.47 21.10 5.20
C PHE A 375 11.61 20.60 4.31
N SER A 376 12.72 20.16 4.91
CA SER A 376 13.89 19.66 4.18
C SER A 376 13.66 18.28 3.56
N LEU A 377 12.90 17.40 4.23
CA LEU A 377 12.55 16.08 3.68
C LEU A 377 11.60 16.15 2.48
N TYR A 378 10.68 17.12 2.43
CA TYR A 378 9.80 17.31 1.28
C TYR A 378 10.60 17.53 -0.02
N TYR A 379 11.66 18.34 0.07
CA TYR A 379 12.56 18.66 -1.03
C TYR A 379 13.41 17.47 -1.50
N VAL A 380 13.88 16.61 -0.58
CA VAL A 380 14.60 15.38 -0.93
C VAL A 380 13.65 14.31 -1.49
N LYS A 381 12.45 14.19 -0.93
CA LYS A 381 11.42 13.22 -1.33
C LYS A 381 10.81 13.52 -2.70
N HIS A 382 10.82 14.77 -3.16
CA HIS A 382 10.38 15.13 -4.52
C HIS A 382 11.41 14.81 -5.62
N ILE A 383 12.69 14.64 -5.26
CA ILE A 383 13.81 14.28 -6.15
C ILE A 383 13.95 12.75 -6.24
N LEU A 384 13.78 12.05 -5.12
CA LEU A 384 13.78 10.60 -5.07
C LEU A 384 12.35 10.09 -5.29
N PRO A 385 11.97 9.53 -6.46
CA PRO A 385 10.74 8.78 -6.54
C PRO A 385 10.78 7.68 -5.46
N GLY A 386 9.91 7.82 -4.46
CA GLY A 386 9.63 6.83 -3.42
C GLY A 386 10.81 5.99 -2.96
N HIS A 387 11.81 6.57 -2.29
CA HIS A 387 12.59 5.78 -1.33
C HIS A 387 11.73 5.54 -0.10
N HIS A 388 10.82 4.57 -0.23
CA HIS A 388 10.40 3.80 0.94
C HIS A 388 11.68 3.32 1.64
N HIS A 389 11.68 3.50 2.97
CA HIS A 389 12.72 3.02 3.85
C HIS A 389 13.22 1.64 3.45
N GLY A 390 14.53 1.51 3.35
CA GLY A 390 15.19 0.23 3.32
C GLY A 390 15.10 -0.46 1.97
N ARG A 391 16.26 -0.55 1.34
CA ARG A 391 16.66 -1.68 0.52
C ARG A 391 16.64 -2.96 1.37
N ASN A 392 15.48 -3.33 1.89
CA ASN A 392 15.23 -4.70 2.30
C ASN A 392 14.97 -5.45 1.00
N ARG A 393 15.87 -6.38 0.69
CA ARG A 393 15.62 -7.46 -0.26
C ARG A 393 14.52 -8.36 0.31
N GLY A 394 13.32 -7.82 0.49
CA GLY A 394 12.11 -8.56 0.75
C GLY A 394 11.46 -8.96 -0.57
N PRO A 395 10.66 -10.04 -0.60
CA PRO A 395 9.97 -10.45 -1.81
C PRO A 395 9.03 -9.34 -2.33
N ARG A 396 8.92 -9.19 -3.66
CA ARG A 396 8.04 -8.21 -4.33
C ARG A 396 6.58 -8.28 -3.89
N VAL A 397 6.14 -9.40 -3.30
CA VAL A 397 4.82 -9.54 -2.66
C VAL A 397 4.55 -8.41 -1.65
N THR A 398 5.60 -7.87 -1.02
CA THR A 398 5.50 -6.73 -0.08
C THR A 398 5.13 -5.40 -0.76
N GLN A 399 5.24 -5.30 -2.09
CA GLN A 399 5.01 -4.10 -2.90
C GLN A 399 3.72 -4.14 -3.73
N VAL A 400 2.91 -5.21 -3.62
CA VAL A 400 1.63 -5.30 -4.32
C VAL A 400 0.69 -4.19 -3.82
N VAL A 401 0.18 -3.41 -4.78
CA VAL A 401 -0.76 -2.31 -4.57
C VAL A 401 -2.15 -2.89 -4.30
N ASN A 402 -2.84 -2.36 -3.31
CA ASN A 402 -4.23 -2.71 -3.04
C ASN A 402 -5.14 -2.03 -4.07
N GLU A 403 -5.69 -2.80 -5.00
CA GLU A 403 -6.53 -2.33 -6.09
C GLU A 403 -7.68 -3.31 -6.39
N GLU A 404 -8.68 -2.83 -7.13
CA GLU A 404 -9.80 -3.64 -7.59
C GLU A 404 -9.30 -4.82 -8.45
N ILE A 405 -9.64 -6.04 -8.03
CA ILE A 405 -9.15 -7.28 -8.67
C ILE A 405 -9.75 -7.45 -10.06
N SER A 406 -11.06 -7.24 -10.20
CA SER A 406 -11.75 -7.37 -11.47
C SER A 406 -13.09 -6.63 -11.39
N LYS A 407 -13.46 -5.97 -12.49
CA LYS A 407 -14.79 -5.36 -12.66
C LYS A 407 -15.91 -6.41 -12.64
N LEU A 408 -15.57 -7.68 -12.85
CA LEU A 408 -16.50 -8.81 -12.83
C LEU A 408 -16.76 -9.34 -11.42
N ALA A 409 -16.00 -8.90 -10.40
CA ALA A 409 -16.13 -9.40 -9.03
C ALA A 409 -17.57 -9.30 -8.48
N PRO A 410 -18.35 -8.23 -8.71
CA PRO A 410 -19.74 -8.15 -8.24
C PRO A 410 -20.65 -9.23 -8.86
N TYR A 411 -20.26 -9.77 -10.02
CA TYR A 411 -20.99 -10.80 -10.76
C TYR A 411 -20.46 -12.22 -10.49
N ALA A 412 -19.62 -12.41 -9.47
CA ALA A 412 -19.03 -13.71 -9.13
C ALA A 412 -20.08 -14.83 -8.97
N GLY A 413 -21.25 -14.53 -8.40
CA GLY A 413 -22.34 -15.51 -8.28
C GLY A 413 -22.91 -15.98 -9.63
N ILE A 414 -22.98 -15.09 -10.62
CA ILE A 414 -23.42 -15.46 -11.99
C ILE A 414 -22.36 -16.34 -12.63
N ILE A 415 -21.08 -15.96 -12.50
CA ILE A 415 -19.94 -16.73 -13.03
C ILE A 415 -19.94 -18.14 -12.42
N LEU A 416 -20.10 -18.26 -11.10
CA LEU A 416 -20.22 -19.55 -10.41
C LEU A 416 -21.38 -20.39 -10.96
N THR A 417 -22.55 -19.78 -11.14
CA THR A 417 -23.74 -20.46 -11.69
C THR A 417 -23.49 -21.00 -13.09
N VAL A 418 -22.88 -20.20 -13.97
CA VAL A 418 -22.51 -20.63 -15.33
C VAL A 418 -21.53 -21.80 -15.29
N ILE A 419 -20.52 -21.75 -14.41
CA ILE A 419 -19.54 -22.83 -14.27
C ILE A 419 -20.20 -24.12 -13.78
N LEU A 420 -21.12 -24.05 -12.82
CA LEU A 420 -21.87 -25.23 -12.34
C LEU A 420 -22.71 -25.87 -13.47
N VAL A 421 -23.33 -25.05 -14.33
CA VAL A 421 -24.04 -25.55 -15.53
C VAL A 421 -23.06 -26.24 -16.49
N VAL A 422 -21.88 -25.64 -16.73
CA VAL A 422 -20.84 -26.25 -17.56
C VAL A 422 -20.37 -27.58 -16.96
N PHE A 423 -20.16 -27.65 -15.64
CA PHE A 423 -19.79 -28.89 -14.95
C PHE A 423 -20.85 -29.96 -15.12
N PHE A 424 -22.13 -29.61 -15.02
CA PHE A 424 -23.22 -30.55 -15.29
C PHE A 424 -23.20 -31.07 -16.74
N LEU A 425 -23.06 -30.19 -17.73
CA LEU A 425 -23.05 -30.55 -19.14
C LEU A 425 -21.84 -31.44 -19.48
N VAL A 426 -20.66 -31.07 -19.01
CA VAL A 426 -19.41 -31.82 -19.19
C VAL A 426 -19.49 -33.18 -18.50
N ARG A 427 -19.96 -33.24 -17.26
CA ARG A 427 -20.18 -34.49 -16.52
C ARG A 427 -21.12 -35.43 -17.30
N TYR A 428 -22.29 -34.94 -17.68
CA TYR A 428 -23.36 -35.79 -18.22
C TYR A 428 -23.12 -36.22 -19.66
N TYR A 429 -22.82 -35.27 -20.55
CA TYR A 429 -22.70 -35.54 -21.98
C TYR A 429 -21.29 -35.99 -22.36
N VAL A 430 -20.25 -35.36 -21.79
CA VAL A 430 -18.87 -35.66 -22.18
C VAL A 430 -18.32 -36.83 -21.39
N PHE A 431 -18.31 -36.80 -20.07
CA PHE A 431 -17.69 -37.87 -19.27
C PHE A 431 -18.54 -39.14 -19.19
N GLU A 432 -19.76 -39.04 -18.66
CA GLU A 432 -20.59 -40.20 -18.32
C GLU A 432 -21.12 -40.95 -19.55
N LYS A 433 -21.63 -40.22 -20.55
CA LYS A 433 -22.23 -40.82 -21.76
C LYS A 433 -21.21 -41.20 -22.82
N PHE A 434 -20.07 -40.50 -22.91
CA PHE A 434 -19.14 -40.67 -24.03
C PHE A 434 -17.74 -41.13 -23.60
N LEU A 435 -16.97 -40.25 -22.95
CA LEU A 435 -15.53 -40.42 -22.76
C LEU A 435 -15.18 -41.62 -21.88
N LEU A 436 -15.80 -41.76 -20.69
CA LEU A 436 -15.46 -42.82 -19.76
C LEU A 436 -15.90 -44.20 -20.25
N ARG A 437 -17.03 -44.28 -20.96
CA ARG A 437 -17.47 -45.53 -21.62
C ARG A 437 -16.50 -45.94 -22.73
N LYS A 438 -15.98 -44.97 -23.49
CA LYS A 438 -15.06 -45.22 -24.59
C LYS A 438 -13.68 -45.65 -24.11
N ILE A 439 -13.14 -44.98 -23.08
CA ILE A 439 -11.78 -45.23 -22.56
C ILE A 439 -11.73 -46.51 -21.72
N TYR A 440 -12.65 -46.67 -20.77
CA TYR A 440 -12.56 -47.71 -19.74
C TYR A 440 -13.44 -48.94 -19.99
N LYS A 441 -14.35 -48.88 -20.97
CA LYS A 441 -15.22 -49.99 -21.42
C LYS A 441 -15.80 -50.81 -20.25
N SER A 442 -15.40 -52.08 -20.14
CA SER A 442 -15.91 -53.06 -19.15
C SER A 442 -15.63 -52.65 -17.71
N THR A 443 -14.48 -52.02 -17.44
CA THR A 443 -14.12 -51.55 -16.09
C THR A 443 -15.08 -50.49 -15.59
N PHE A 444 -15.64 -49.65 -16.48
CA PHE A 444 -16.61 -48.63 -16.09
C PHE A 444 -18.04 -49.16 -16.02
N THR A 445 -18.45 -50.03 -16.95
CA THR A 445 -19.83 -50.57 -16.99
C THR A 445 -20.13 -51.52 -15.83
N ASN A 446 -19.10 -52.17 -15.27
CA ASN A 446 -19.25 -53.14 -14.19
C ASN A 446 -19.21 -52.51 -12.78
N LEU A 447 -18.98 -51.20 -12.67
CA LEU A 447 -18.99 -50.52 -11.37
C LEU A 447 -20.43 -50.30 -10.90
N ASP A 448 -20.66 -50.60 -9.61
CA ASP A 448 -21.86 -50.21 -8.88
C ASP A 448 -22.07 -48.68 -8.89
N GLU A 449 -23.32 -48.22 -8.78
CA GLU A 449 -23.74 -46.81 -8.85
C GLU A 449 -22.87 -45.89 -7.98
N VAL A 450 -22.65 -46.28 -6.72
CA VAL A 450 -21.85 -45.51 -5.75
C VAL A 450 -20.40 -45.35 -6.24
N LYS A 451 -19.79 -46.47 -6.66
CA LYS A 451 -18.41 -46.48 -7.16
C LYS A 451 -18.30 -45.72 -8.48
N ARG A 452 -19.28 -45.86 -9.37
CA ARG A 452 -19.34 -45.18 -10.67
C ARG A 452 -19.42 -43.66 -10.52
N ARG A 453 -20.28 -43.16 -9.63
CA ARG A 453 -20.35 -41.71 -9.32
C ARG A 453 -19.02 -41.20 -8.79
N GLY A 454 -18.40 -41.91 -7.85
CA GLY A 454 -17.06 -41.55 -7.38
C GLY A 454 -16.02 -41.53 -8.52
N PHE A 455 -16.07 -42.50 -9.44
CA PHE A 455 -15.14 -42.58 -10.58
C PHE A 455 -15.26 -41.38 -11.51
N ILE A 456 -16.50 -41.00 -11.85
CA ILE A 456 -16.81 -39.81 -12.66
C ILE A 456 -16.29 -38.56 -11.97
N ASN A 457 -16.55 -38.42 -10.66
CA ASN A 457 -16.10 -37.28 -9.88
C ASN A 457 -14.57 -37.13 -9.90
N HIS A 458 -13.83 -38.23 -9.71
CA HIS A 458 -12.36 -38.18 -9.74
C HIS A 458 -11.82 -37.65 -11.08
N HIS A 459 -12.45 -37.96 -12.21
CA HIS A 459 -12.04 -37.45 -13.52
C HIS A 459 -12.37 -35.97 -13.70
N ILE A 460 -13.56 -35.54 -13.28
CA ILE A 460 -13.98 -34.15 -13.36
C ILE A 460 -13.10 -33.28 -12.47
N ALA A 461 -12.88 -33.68 -11.22
CA ALA A 461 -12.00 -32.98 -10.29
C ALA A 461 -10.56 -32.91 -10.81
N ALA A 462 -9.99 -34.01 -11.31
CA ALA A 462 -8.65 -34.01 -11.89
C ALA A 462 -8.55 -33.08 -13.11
N THR A 463 -9.57 -33.09 -13.98
CA THR A 463 -9.62 -32.22 -15.18
C THR A 463 -9.72 -30.74 -14.79
N ALA A 464 -10.59 -30.40 -13.84
CA ALA A 464 -10.72 -29.04 -13.31
C ALA A 464 -9.41 -28.56 -12.70
N LYS A 465 -8.75 -29.40 -11.89
CA LYS A 465 -7.44 -29.11 -11.27
C LYS A 465 -6.36 -28.81 -12.31
N ILE A 466 -6.29 -29.57 -13.41
CA ILE A 466 -5.36 -29.30 -14.52
C ILE A 466 -5.65 -27.95 -15.18
N ILE A 467 -6.92 -27.66 -15.49
CA ILE A 467 -7.32 -26.37 -16.09
C ILE A 467 -6.93 -25.21 -15.18
N MET A 468 -7.18 -25.33 -13.87
CA MET A 468 -6.83 -24.29 -12.90
C MET A 468 -5.33 -24.02 -12.86
N LEU A 469 -4.48 -25.06 -12.78
CA LEU A 469 -3.03 -24.90 -12.74
C LEU A 469 -2.47 -24.26 -14.02
N VAL A 470 -2.96 -24.68 -15.19
CA VAL A 470 -2.49 -24.16 -16.49
C VAL A 470 -2.93 -22.71 -16.69
N VAL A 471 -4.20 -22.39 -16.42
CA VAL A 471 -4.77 -21.07 -16.70
C VAL A 471 -4.37 -20.04 -15.65
N ALA A 472 -4.27 -20.41 -14.37
CA ALA A 472 -3.86 -19.49 -13.32
C ALA A 472 -2.34 -19.29 -13.23
N GLY A 473 -1.54 -20.23 -13.73
CA GLY A 473 -0.08 -20.18 -13.62
C GLY A 473 0.55 -18.90 -14.15
N TYR A 474 0.23 -18.52 -15.40
CA TYR A 474 0.73 -17.28 -16.00
C TYR A 474 0.31 -16.00 -15.25
N PRO A 475 -1.00 -15.71 -15.05
CA PRO A 475 -1.44 -14.47 -14.41
C PRO A 475 -0.97 -14.39 -12.96
N PHE A 476 -0.94 -15.52 -12.23
CA PHE A 476 -0.43 -15.56 -10.86
C PHE A 476 1.07 -15.23 -10.81
N LEU A 477 1.90 -15.88 -11.62
CA LEU A 477 3.36 -15.65 -11.62
C LEU A 477 3.70 -14.24 -12.09
N ALA A 478 3.00 -13.71 -13.10
CA ALA A 478 3.18 -12.36 -13.61
C ALA A 478 2.88 -11.28 -12.57
N VAL A 479 1.85 -11.48 -11.74
CA VAL A 479 1.45 -10.54 -10.69
C VAL A 479 2.30 -10.66 -9.43
N VAL A 480 2.59 -11.89 -8.97
CA VAL A 480 3.29 -12.13 -7.69
C VAL A 480 4.81 -11.97 -7.82
N PHE A 481 5.39 -12.42 -8.94
CA PHE A 481 6.84 -12.41 -9.16
C PHE A 481 7.28 -11.48 -10.30
N GLY A 482 6.37 -11.11 -11.20
CA GLY A 482 6.65 -10.26 -12.36
C GLY A 482 6.53 -8.76 -12.08
N LYS A 483 6.32 -7.99 -13.14
CA LYS A 483 6.14 -6.52 -13.12
C LYS A 483 4.68 -6.10 -13.30
N ASP A 484 3.82 -7.05 -13.61
CA ASP A 484 2.42 -6.81 -13.97
C ASP A 484 1.56 -6.71 -12.71
N THR A 485 0.40 -6.06 -12.82
CA THR A 485 -0.60 -5.97 -11.75
C THR A 485 -1.87 -6.73 -12.15
N VAL A 486 -2.84 -6.87 -11.23
CA VAL A 486 -4.10 -7.57 -11.53
C VAL A 486 -4.88 -6.89 -12.66
N ARG A 487 -4.65 -5.60 -12.92
CA ARG A 487 -5.26 -4.84 -14.03
C ARG A 487 -4.52 -4.95 -15.36
N SER A 488 -3.35 -5.57 -15.38
CA SER A 488 -2.57 -5.74 -16.61
C SER A 488 -3.30 -6.66 -17.60
N PRO A 489 -3.15 -6.45 -18.92
CA PRO A 489 -3.82 -7.26 -19.93
C PRO A 489 -3.33 -8.71 -19.89
N PHE A 490 -4.25 -9.66 -20.05
CA PHE A 490 -3.91 -11.07 -20.17
C PHE A 490 -3.39 -11.36 -21.59
N GLY A 491 -2.08 -11.61 -21.72
CA GLY A 491 -1.42 -11.83 -23.00
C GLY A 491 -1.53 -10.59 -23.90
N SER A 492 -2.02 -10.78 -25.13
CA SER A 492 -2.23 -9.68 -26.10
C SER A 492 -3.64 -9.09 -26.07
N SER A 493 -4.47 -9.43 -25.07
CA SER A 493 -5.85 -8.95 -24.99
C SER A 493 -5.92 -7.46 -24.63
N LYS A 494 -6.83 -6.72 -25.26
CA LYS A 494 -7.11 -5.31 -24.92
C LYS A 494 -8.23 -5.15 -23.86
N VAL A 495 -8.93 -6.24 -23.54
CA VAL A 495 -10.17 -6.20 -22.73
C VAL A 495 -10.05 -7.04 -21.47
N VAL A 496 -9.44 -8.22 -21.56
CA VAL A 496 -9.34 -9.19 -20.46
C VAL A 496 -8.09 -8.92 -19.65
N THR A 497 -8.25 -8.79 -18.33
CA THR A 497 -7.14 -8.55 -17.40
C THR A 497 -6.69 -9.83 -16.69
N MET A 498 -5.49 -9.81 -16.09
CA MET A 498 -5.00 -10.92 -15.26
C MET A 498 -5.99 -11.24 -14.12
N GLY A 499 -6.55 -10.20 -13.49
CA GLY A 499 -7.51 -10.32 -12.40
C GLY A 499 -8.86 -10.90 -12.83
N ASP A 500 -9.32 -10.66 -14.05
CA ASP A 500 -10.52 -11.31 -14.59
C ASP A 500 -10.33 -12.83 -14.70
N ILE A 501 -9.17 -13.26 -15.20
CA ILE A 501 -8.84 -14.68 -15.32
C ILE A 501 -8.71 -15.33 -13.95
N LEU A 502 -8.03 -14.68 -13.00
CA LEU A 502 -7.95 -15.16 -11.63
C LEU A 502 -9.36 -15.26 -11.04
N LEU A 503 -10.20 -14.22 -11.08
CA LEU A 503 -11.57 -14.31 -10.57
C LEU A 503 -12.36 -15.51 -11.13
N VAL A 504 -12.29 -15.77 -12.44
CA VAL A 504 -12.96 -16.92 -13.07
C VAL A 504 -12.41 -18.24 -12.52
N ILE A 505 -11.09 -18.40 -12.40
CA ILE A 505 -10.48 -19.61 -11.84
C ILE A 505 -10.86 -19.82 -10.37
N ASN A 506 -10.97 -18.75 -9.58
CA ASN A 506 -11.46 -18.86 -8.21
C ASN A 506 -12.89 -19.43 -8.17
N GLN A 507 -13.77 -19.03 -9.10
CA GLN A 507 -15.10 -19.62 -9.20
C GLN A 507 -15.08 -21.07 -9.70
N VAL A 508 -14.13 -21.46 -10.55
CA VAL A 508 -13.93 -22.89 -10.94
C VAL A 508 -13.53 -23.73 -9.72
N PHE A 509 -12.64 -23.22 -8.87
CA PHE A 509 -12.24 -23.87 -7.62
C PHE A 509 -13.43 -24.08 -6.68
N VAL A 510 -14.23 -23.03 -6.45
CA VAL A 510 -15.44 -23.11 -5.64
C VAL A 510 -16.46 -24.09 -6.23
N ALA A 511 -16.72 -24.01 -7.54
CA ALA A 511 -17.65 -24.90 -8.22
C ALA A 511 -17.26 -26.37 -8.11
N MET A 512 -15.96 -26.68 -8.19
CA MET A 512 -15.45 -28.04 -8.07
C MET A 512 -15.75 -28.65 -6.71
N TYR A 513 -15.48 -27.94 -5.61
CA TYR A 513 -15.77 -28.46 -4.28
C TYR A 513 -17.26 -28.53 -3.97
N ILE A 514 -18.06 -27.57 -4.43
CA ILE A 514 -19.53 -27.65 -4.33
C ILE A 514 -20.03 -28.89 -5.10
N PHE A 515 -19.54 -29.10 -6.31
CA PHE A 515 -19.89 -30.25 -7.13
C PHE A 515 -19.53 -31.56 -6.43
N GLU A 516 -18.33 -31.66 -5.85
CA GLU A 516 -17.88 -32.85 -5.13
C GLU A 516 -18.71 -33.15 -3.88
N LEU A 517 -19.07 -32.11 -3.11
CA LEU A 517 -19.94 -32.21 -1.94
C LEU A 517 -21.35 -32.73 -2.28
N ILE A 518 -21.90 -32.35 -3.43
CA ILE A 518 -23.27 -32.71 -3.84
C ILE A 518 -23.29 -34.04 -4.59
N PHE A 519 -22.29 -34.31 -5.44
CA PHE A 519 -22.33 -35.44 -6.38
C PHE A 519 -21.81 -36.76 -5.79
N ARG A 520 -20.87 -36.72 -4.83
CA ARG A 520 -20.39 -37.94 -4.18
C ARG A 520 -21.42 -38.50 -3.21
N ALA A 521 -21.58 -39.83 -3.24
CA ALA A 521 -22.49 -40.55 -2.34
C ALA A 521 -21.92 -40.73 -0.91
N THR A 522 -20.59 -40.79 -0.77
CA THR A 522 -19.93 -40.93 0.53
C THR A 522 -18.70 -40.01 0.60
N LEU A 523 -18.61 -39.27 1.69
CA LEU A 523 -17.52 -38.35 2.00
C LEU A 523 -17.12 -38.54 3.46
N SER A 524 -15.82 -38.47 3.74
CA SER A 524 -15.36 -38.50 5.13
C SER A 524 -15.69 -37.16 5.82
N PRO A 525 -15.96 -37.14 7.14
CA PRO A 525 -16.21 -35.89 7.86
C PRO A 525 -15.07 -34.87 7.72
N VAL A 526 -13.82 -35.37 7.65
CA VAL A 526 -12.62 -34.55 7.42
C VAL A 526 -12.66 -33.88 6.05
N ALA A 527 -13.00 -34.64 4.98
CA ALA A 527 -13.11 -34.08 3.63
C ALA A 527 -14.28 -33.08 3.52
N VAL A 528 -15.41 -33.34 4.18
CA VAL A 528 -16.54 -32.39 4.23
C VAL A 528 -16.11 -31.07 4.87
N ALA A 529 -15.46 -31.12 6.04
CA ALA A 529 -14.99 -29.92 6.73
C ALA A 529 -13.95 -29.15 5.89
N HIS A 530 -13.01 -29.86 5.26
CA HIS A 530 -12.00 -29.29 4.37
C HIS A 530 -12.63 -28.58 3.17
N HIS A 531 -13.51 -29.26 2.43
CA HIS A 531 -14.16 -28.70 1.23
C HIS A 531 -15.04 -27.49 1.57
N ILE A 532 -15.82 -27.55 2.65
CA ILE A 532 -16.62 -26.41 3.10
C ILE A 532 -15.71 -25.24 3.48
N GLY A 533 -14.64 -25.49 4.23
CA GLY A 533 -13.65 -24.48 4.58
C GLY A 533 -13.04 -23.82 3.35
N ALA A 534 -12.60 -24.61 2.37
CA ALA A 534 -12.01 -24.13 1.12
C ALA A 534 -12.99 -23.24 0.34
N VAL A 535 -14.26 -23.65 0.23
CA VAL A 535 -15.32 -22.86 -0.41
C VAL A 535 -15.54 -21.54 0.31
N VAL A 536 -15.66 -21.56 1.64
CA VAL A 536 -15.90 -20.35 2.45
C VAL A 536 -14.73 -19.37 2.34
N ILE A 537 -13.49 -19.84 2.42
CA ILE A 537 -12.29 -19.00 2.31
C ILE A 537 -12.21 -18.36 0.91
N ALA A 538 -12.37 -19.14 -0.16
CA ALA A 538 -12.32 -18.65 -1.53
C ALA A 538 -13.45 -17.66 -1.86
N ALA A 539 -14.66 -17.88 -1.32
CA ALA A 539 -15.78 -16.94 -1.47
C ALA A 539 -15.56 -15.66 -0.65
N THR A 540 -15.03 -15.78 0.56
CA THR A 540 -14.72 -14.64 1.44
C THR A 540 -13.63 -13.76 0.83
N ALA A 541 -12.60 -14.35 0.22
CA ALA A 541 -11.55 -13.60 -0.48
C ALA A 541 -12.12 -12.71 -1.60
N VAL A 542 -13.09 -13.21 -2.37
CA VAL A 542 -13.80 -12.40 -3.37
C VAL A 542 -14.64 -11.31 -2.71
N ALA A 543 -15.39 -11.64 -1.65
CA ALA A 543 -16.21 -10.66 -0.94
C ALA A 543 -15.39 -9.50 -0.33
N ILE A 544 -14.24 -9.81 0.26
CA ILE A 544 -13.30 -8.80 0.78
C ILE A 544 -12.77 -7.94 -0.37
N SER A 545 -12.44 -8.54 -1.52
CA SER A 545 -11.97 -7.81 -2.70
C SER A 545 -12.97 -6.81 -3.28
N LEU A 546 -14.28 -7.02 -3.06
CA LEU A 546 -15.31 -6.05 -3.48
C LEU A 546 -15.22 -4.74 -2.70
N ASN A 547 -14.80 -4.81 -1.44
CA ASN A 547 -14.66 -3.65 -0.57
C ASN A 547 -13.19 -3.24 -0.39
N TRP A 548 -12.37 -3.42 -1.44
CA TRP A 548 -10.93 -3.12 -1.45
C TRP A 548 -10.61 -1.68 -1.01
N GLN A 549 -11.54 -0.73 -1.14
CA GLN A 549 -11.36 0.66 -0.69
C GLN A 549 -11.35 0.80 0.84
N HIS A 550 -12.09 -0.06 1.55
CA HIS A 550 -12.19 -0.04 3.01
C HIS A 550 -11.34 -1.14 3.67
N GLN A 551 -11.04 -2.22 2.93
CA GLN A 551 -10.23 -3.34 3.40
C GLN A 551 -8.77 -3.14 2.96
N GLN A 552 -7.90 -2.90 3.95
CA GLN A 552 -6.47 -2.82 3.73
C GLN A 552 -5.98 -4.19 3.24
N ASP A 553 -5.25 -4.20 2.12
CA ASP A 553 -4.57 -5.39 1.58
C ASP A 553 -5.49 -6.50 1.00
N ALA A 554 -6.73 -6.16 0.66
CA ALA A 554 -7.68 -7.05 -0.02
C ALA A 554 -7.10 -7.77 -1.25
N THR A 555 -6.29 -7.09 -2.07
CA THR A 555 -5.61 -7.73 -3.23
C THR A 555 -4.60 -8.79 -2.80
N ILE A 556 -3.84 -8.53 -1.73
CA ILE A 556 -2.85 -9.48 -1.23
C ILE A 556 -3.53 -10.67 -0.57
N GLU A 557 -4.61 -10.44 0.17
CA GLU A 557 -5.41 -11.52 0.76
C GLU A 557 -5.97 -12.45 -0.32
N PHE A 558 -6.48 -11.89 -1.42
CA PHE A 558 -6.92 -12.68 -2.56
C PHE A 558 -5.76 -13.45 -3.22
N LEU A 559 -4.59 -12.83 -3.40
CA LEU A 559 -3.41 -13.51 -3.95
C LEU A 559 -2.85 -14.59 -3.00
N LEU A 560 -2.95 -14.39 -1.69
CA LEU A 560 -2.57 -15.40 -0.70
C LEU A 560 -3.51 -16.61 -0.75
N CYS A 561 -4.81 -16.36 -0.94
CA CYS A 561 -5.78 -17.43 -1.20
C CYS A 561 -5.40 -18.25 -2.45
N TYR A 562 -4.80 -17.61 -3.46
CA TYR A 562 -4.27 -18.29 -4.64
C TYR A 562 -3.05 -19.17 -4.35
N VAL A 563 -2.11 -18.69 -3.53
CA VAL A 563 -0.96 -19.50 -3.08
C VAL A 563 -1.47 -20.77 -2.40
N TRP A 564 -2.41 -20.61 -1.48
CA TRP A 564 -2.98 -21.73 -0.73
C TRP A 564 -3.75 -22.68 -1.65
N GLY A 565 -4.63 -22.15 -2.50
CA GLY A 565 -5.39 -22.93 -3.46
C GLY A 565 -4.52 -23.69 -4.46
N MET A 566 -3.37 -23.14 -4.86
CA MET A 566 -2.42 -23.84 -5.73
C MET A 566 -1.84 -25.09 -5.06
N PHE A 567 -1.38 -24.98 -3.81
CA PHE A 567 -0.85 -26.12 -3.07
C PHE A 567 -1.93 -27.17 -2.76
N ASP A 568 -3.12 -26.72 -2.38
CA ASP A 568 -4.29 -27.59 -2.19
C ASP A 568 -4.62 -28.38 -3.47
N VAL A 569 -4.69 -27.71 -4.63
CA VAL A 569 -4.91 -28.33 -5.93
C VAL A 569 -3.83 -29.36 -6.26
N ILE A 570 -2.56 -29.07 -6.01
CA ILE A 570 -1.44 -30.00 -6.26
C ILE A 570 -1.50 -31.20 -5.31
N ALA A 571 -1.70 -30.96 -4.02
CA ALA A 571 -1.71 -31.99 -2.99
C ALA A 571 -2.88 -32.97 -3.17
N GLU A 572 -4.05 -32.45 -3.55
CA GLU A 572 -5.24 -33.27 -3.77
C GLU A 572 -5.33 -33.91 -5.15
N PHE A 573 -4.57 -33.44 -6.15
CA PHE A 573 -4.58 -34.03 -7.50
C PHE A 573 -4.16 -35.50 -7.50
N TRP A 574 -3.05 -35.82 -6.85
CA TRP A 574 -2.49 -37.17 -6.80
C TRP A 574 -3.42 -38.22 -6.18
N PRO A 575 -4.16 -37.91 -5.09
CA PRO A 575 -5.22 -38.77 -4.59
C PRO A 575 -6.25 -39.19 -5.65
N HIS A 576 -6.70 -38.29 -6.52
CA HIS A 576 -7.65 -38.67 -7.57
C HIS A 576 -7.01 -39.64 -8.58
N VAL A 577 -5.76 -39.38 -8.99
CA VAL A 577 -5.02 -40.26 -9.89
C VAL A 577 -4.80 -41.64 -9.27
N ALA A 578 -4.40 -41.70 -8.00
CA ALA A 578 -4.16 -42.96 -7.28
C ALA A 578 -5.42 -43.82 -7.19
N ILE A 579 -6.59 -43.23 -6.92
CA ILE A 579 -7.86 -43.98 -6.86
C ILE A 579 -8.34 -44.42 -8.26
N ILE A 580 -8.07 -43.65 -9.31
CA ILE A 580 -8.34 -44.07 -10.70
C ILE A 580 -7.49 -45.30 -11.03
N LEU A 581 -6.17 -45.24 -10.77
CA LEU A 581 -5.24 -46.35 -11.00
C LEU A 581 -5.59 -47.59 -10.18
N TYR A 582 -6.00 -47.40 -8.92
CA TYR A 582 -6.51 -48.47 -8.05
C TYR A 582 -7.66 -49.26 -8.67
N ARG A 583 -8.54 -48.58 -9.41
CA ARG A 583 -9.69 -49.21 -10.06
C ARG A 583 -9.36 -49.80 -11.42
N MET A 584 -8.31 -49.30 -12.08
CA MET A 584 -7.84 -49.84 -13.35
C MET A 584 -7.04 -51.14 -13.17
N TYR A 585 -6.24 -51.23 -12.11
CA TYR A 585 -5.31 -52.33 -11.88
C TYR A 585 -5.54 -53.01 -10.51
N PRO A 586 -6.75 -53.53 -10.22
CA PRO A 586 -7.11 -54.01 -8.88
C PRO A 586 -6.31 -55.24 -8.41
N THR A 587 -5.69 -55.98 -9.32
CA THR A 587 -4.95 -57.22 -9.04
C THR A 587 -3.43 -57.03 -9.02
N ASP A 588 -2.92 -55.88 -9.46
CA ASP A 588 -1.49 -55.59 -9.49
C ASP A 588 -1.05 -54.93 -8.19
N HIS A 589 -0.89 -55.73 -7.16
CA HIS A 589 -0.57 -55.25 -5.82
C HIS A 589 0.83 -54.58 -5.74
N ASP A 590 1.80 -54.96 -6.58
CA ASP A 590 3.13 -54.33 -6.59
C ASP A 590 3.09 -52.93 -7.19
N TYR A 591 2.38 -52.77 -8.32
CA TYR A 591 2.12 -51.46 -8.90
C TYR A 591 1.36 -50.55 -7.94
N LEU A 592 0.25 -51.04 -7.37
CA LEU A 592 -0.59 -50.26 -6.46
C LEU A 592 0.14 -49.82 -5.19
N ARG A 593 0.98 -50.70 -4.63
CA ARG A 593 1.86 -50.33 -3.51
C ARG A 593 2.75 -49.15 -3.88
N LYS A 594 3.41 -49.18 -5.03
CA LYS A 594 4.26 -48.06 -5.50
C LYS A 594 3.45 -46.77 -5.70
N VAL A 595 2.26 -46.88 -6.29
CA VAL A 595 1.35 -45.74 -6.50
C VAL A 595 0.96 -45.09 -5.16
N PHE A 596 0.47 -45.86 -4.18
CA PHE A 596 0.05 -45.29 -2.89
C PHE A 596 1.22 -44.70 -2.09
N LEU A 597 2.39 -45.34 -2.13
CA LEU A 597 3.59 -44.78 -1.51
C LEU A 597 3.99 -43.46 -2.17
N SER A 598 4.03 -43.41 -3.50
CA SER A 598 4.38 -42.20 -4.24
C SER A 598 3.40 -41.06 -4.00
N ALA A 599 2.09 -41.35 -4.00
CA ALA A 599 1.05 -40.36 -3.68
C ALA A 599 1.22 -39.82 -2.25
N GLY A 600 1.45 -40.70 -1.27
CA GLY A 600 1.70 -40.30 0.12
C GLY A 600 2.94 -39.41 0.27
N ILE A 601 4.05 -39.76 -0.40
CA ILE A 601 5.29 -38.97 -0.38
C ILE A 601 5.08 -37.60 -1.04
N ILE A 602 4.44 -37.55 -2.20
CA ILE A 602 4.20 -36.29 -2.93
C ILE A 602 3.25 -35.38 -2.15
N THR A 603 2.18 -35.92 -1.56
CA THR A 603 1.28 -35.12 -0.71
C THR A 603 2.02 -34.60 0.52
N CYS A 604 2.82 -35.45 1.19
CA CYS A 604 3.60 -35.04 2.37
C CYS A 604 4.64 -33.95 2.03
N SER A 605 5.40 -34.12 0.95
CA SER A 605 6.37 -33.11 0.51
C SER A 605 5.69 -31.83 0.06
N GLY A 606 4.54 -31.92 -0.60
CA GLY A 606 3.66 -30.80 -0.93
C GLY A 606 3.26 -29.99 0.30
N THR A 607 2.73 -30.63 1.35
CA THR A 607 2.35 -29.99 2.62
C THR A 607 3.53 -29.31 3.31
N VAL A 608 4.73 -29.91 3.27
CA VAL A 608 5.95 -29.30 3.84
C VAL A 608 6.35 -28.05 3.06
N ILE A 609 6.38 -28.12 1.72
CA ILE A 609 6.71 -26.97 0.86
C ILE A 609 5.68 -25.86 1.03
N GLU A 610 4.38 -26.21 1.04
CA GLU A 610 3.27 -25.30 1.31
C GLU A 610 3.49 -24.57 2.62
N THR A 611 3.76 -25.30 3.71
CA THR A 611 3.99 -24.72 5.04
C THR A 611 5.16 -23.75 5.04
N ILE A 612 6.29 -24.10 4.39
CA ILE A 612 7.45 -23.21 4.28
C ILE A 612 7.08 -21.93 3.53
N VAL A 613 6.43 -22.05 2.36
CA VAL A 613 6.10 -20.90 1.51
C VAL A 613 5.05 -20.00 2.16
N VAL A 614 4.00 -20.58 2.73
CA VAL A 614 2.90 -19.84 3.40
C VAL A 614 3.44 -19.08 4.60
N PHE A 615 4.19 -19.71 5.51
CA PHE A 615 4.74 -19.02 6.68
C PHE A 615 5.85 -18.03 6.33
N TRP A 616 6.63 -18.28 5.28
CA TRP A 616 7.58 -17.30 4.76
C TRP A 616 6.87 -16.06 4.21
N LEU A 617 5.83 -16.21 3.40
CA LEU A 617 5.01 -15.10 2.89
C LEU A 617 4.32 -14.36 4.05
N TRP A 618 3.67 -15.10 4.94
CA TRP A 618 2.97 -14.55 6.10
C TRP A 618 3.92 -13.75 7.01
N GLY A 619 5.11 -14.28 7.32
CA GLY A 619 6.13 -13.58 8.10
C GLY A 619 6.69 -12.36 7.37
N SER A 620 6.91 -12.44 6.05
CA SER A 620 7.39 -11.31 5.25
C SER A 620 6.40 -10.13 5.20
N LEU A 621 5.11 -10.40 5.42
CA LEU A 621 4.02 -9.42 5.41
C LEU A 621 3.49 -9.10 6.82
N TRP A 622 4.22 -9.48 7.88
CA TRP A 622 3.79 -9.34 9.28
C TRP A 622 3.29 -7.94 9.67
N HIS A 623 3.93 -6.90 9.15
CA HIS A 623 3.56 -5.51 9.46
C HIS A 623 2.29 -5.03 8.75
N ARG A 624 1.86 -5.74 7.70
CA ARG A 624 0.68 -5.44 6.89
C ARG A 624 -0.59 -6.12 7.39
N TRP A 625 -0.46 -7.32 7.98
CA TRP A 625 -1.62 -8.07 8.46
C TRP A 625 -2.34 -7.37 9.63
N THR A 626 -3.68 -7.36 9.53
CA THR A 626 -4.56 -7.02 10.66
C THR A 626 -4.48 -8.11 11.74
N LEU A 627 -4.85 -7.75 12.97
CA LEU A 627 -4.80 -8.69 14.11
C LEU A 627 -5.62 -9.98 13.87
N PRO A 628 -6.83 -9.95 13.28
CA PRO A 628 -7.58 -11.16 12.95
C PRO A 628 -6.79 -12.13 12.06
N PHE A 629 -6.14 -11.64 11.00
CA PHE A 629 -5.35 -12.50 10.10
C PHE A 629 -4.07 -13.05 10.75
N LYS A 630 -3.46 -12.31 11.67
CA LYS A 630 -2.33 -12.84 12.47
C LYS A 630 -2.72 -14.04 13.33
N ILE A 631 -3.98 -14.14 13.72
CA ILE A 631 -4.48 -15.23 14.57
C ILE A 631 -5.10 -16.34 13.71
N VAL A 632 -5.96 -15.97 12.77
CA VAL A 632 -6.76 -16.92 11.97
C VAL A 632 -5.90 -17.68 10.96
N THR A 633 -4.93 -17.04 10.30
CA THR A 633 -4.12 -17.70 9.26
C THR A 633 -3.33 -18.89 9.80
N PRO A 634 -2.58 -18.80 10.91
CA PRO A 634 -1.88 -19.98 11.47
C PRO A 634 -2.85 -21.09 11.92
N ILE A 635 -3.99 -20.74 12.50
CA ILE A 635 -4.99 -21.72 12.95
C ILE A 635 -5.56 -22.50 11.75
N LEU A 636 -5.99 -21.78 10.72
CA LEU A 636 -6.50 -22.39 9.49
C LEU A 636 -5.41 -23.26 8.82
N HIS A 637 -4.15 -22.80 8.80
CA HIS A 637 -3.05 -23.56 8.22
C HIS A 637 -2.83 -24.90 8.92
N VAL A 638 -2.88 -24.91 10.25
CA VAL A 638 -2.76 -26.14 11.04
C VAL A 638 -3.92 -27.10 10.76
N ILE A 639 -5.16 -26.58 10.70
CA ILE A 639 -6.35 -27.40 10.43
C ILE A 639 -6.26 -28.04 9.03
N PHE A 640 -5.90 -27.27 8.01
CA PHE A 640 -5.79 -27.75 6.63
C PHE A 640 -4.62 -28.72 6.46
N SER A 641 -3.47 -28.42 7.07
CA SER A 641 -2.32 -29.33 7.09
C SER A 641 -2.67 -30.66 7.76
N ALA A 642 -3.44 -30.65 8.85
CA ALA A 642 -3.91 -31.87 9.49
C ALA A 642 -4.84 -32.69 8.58
N ALA A 643 -5.70 -32.05 7.80
CA ALA A 643 -6.55 -32.72 6.81
C ALA A 643 -5.72 -33.36 5.69
N GLN A 644 -4.70 -32.68 5.17
CA GLN A 644 -3.78 -33.23 4.17
C GLN A 644 -2.97 -34.42 4.73
N LEU A 645 -2.45 -34.30 5.96
CA LEU A 645 -1.72 -35.38 6.64
C LEU A 645 -2.62 -36.58 6.96
N TRP A 646 -3.90 -36.37 7.24
CA TRP A 646 -4.88 -37.45 7.33
C TRP A 646 -5.02 -38.20 5.99
N GLY A 647 -4.96 -37.49 4.87
CA GLY A 647 -4.86 -38.09 3.53
C GLY A 647 -3.62 -38.97 3.37
N VAL A 648 -2.45 -38.47 3.77
CA VAL A 648 -1.18 -39.23 3.76
C VAL A 648 -1.30 -40.52 4.60
N TRP A 649 -1.89 -40.42 5.79
CA TRP A 649 -2.12 -41.57 6.67
C TRP A 649 -3.00 -42.64 6.01
N ASN A 650 -4.04 -42.23 5.29
CA ASN A 650 -4.89 -43.17 4.54
C ASN A 650 -4.12 -43.86 3.42
N PHE A 651 -3.27 -43.15 2.68
CA PHE A 651 -2.40 -43.77 1.67
C PHE A 651 -1.39 -44.73 2.28
N TYR A 652 -0.84 -44.40 3.44
CA TYR A 652 0.05 -45.30 4.16
C TYR A 652 -0.65 -46.60 4.59
N LYS A 653 -1.90 -46.51 5.09
CA LYS A 653 -2.73 -47.69 5.37
C LYS A 653 -3.01 -48.52 4.12
N MET A 654 -3.33 -47.87 3.00
CA MET A 654 -3.55 -48.56 1.73
C MET A 654 -2.28 -49.23 1.22
N TRP A 655 -1.12 -48.58 1.36
CA TRP A 655 0.20 -49.15 1.05
C TRP A 655 0.51 -50.39 1.89
N LEU A 656 0.30 -50.32 3.21
CA LEU A 656 0.47 -51.46 4.11
C LEU A 656 -0.43 -52.62 3.69
N ARG A 657 -1.69 -52.35 3.36
CA ARG A 657 -2.64 -53.36 2.89
C ARG A 657 -2.18 -54.03 1.60
N GLN A 658 -1.68 -53.28 0.61
CA GLN A 658 -1.14 -53.89 -0.62
C GLN A 658 0.13 -54.71 -0.35
N LYS A 659 0.99 -54.27 0.58
CA LYS A 659 2.17 -55.03 1.00
C LYS A 659 1.80 -56.37 1.66
N MET A 660 0.78 -56.39 2.51
CA MET A 660 0.26 -57.62 3.13
C MET A 660 -0.33 -58.58 2.08
N LEU A 661 -1.07 -58.07 1.10
CA LEU A 661 -1.62 -58.88 0.01
C LEU A 661 -0.54 -59.52 -0.86
N LEU A 662 0.56 -58.80 -1.13
CA LEU A 662 1.72 -59.37 -1.83
C LEU A 662 2.38 -60.50 -1.03
N GLN A 663 2.61 -60.29 0.27
CA GLN A 663 3.21 -61.30 1.15
C GLN A 663 2.34 -62.56 1.26
N ASN A 664 1.02 -62.40 1.34
CA ASN A 664 0.09 -63.52 1.34
C ASN A 664 0.07 -64.25 -0.01
N LYS A 665 0.17 -63.53 -1.13
CA LYS A 665 0.27 -64.13 -2.45
C LYS A 665 1.57 -64.91 -2.62
N GLU A 666 2.71 -64.34 -2.24
CA GLU A 666 4.01 -65.02 -2.23
C GLU A 666 3.99 -66.28 -1.36
N LYS A 667 3.38 -66.21 -0.17
CA LYS A 667 3.23 -67.36 0.73
C LYS A 667 2.36 -68.46 0.11
N ASN A 668 1.22 -68.10 -0.49
CA ASN A 668 0.33 -69.05 -1.16
C ASN A 668 0.99 -69.66 -2.41
N ASP A 669 1.78 -68.89 -3.15
CA ASP A 669 2.51 -69.39 -4.32
C ASP A 669 3.62 -70.38 -3.89
N VAL A 670 4.29 -70.14 -2.76
CA VAL A 670 5.25 -71.06 -2.15
C VAL A 670 4.56 -72.34 -1.64
N GLU A 671 3.42 -72.23 -0.94
CA GLU A 671 2.63 -73.39 -0.47
C GLU A 671 2.00 -74.20 -1.62
N ASN A 672 1.58 -73.54 -2.71
CA ASN A 672 1.10 -74.22 -3.92
C ASN A 672 2.25 -74.89 -4.68
N SER A 673 3.43 -74.26 -4.74
CA SER A 673 4.61 -74.88 -5.36
C SER A 673 5.13 -76.09 -4.56
N SER A 674 5.07 -76.06 -3.23
CA SER A 674 5.47 -77.18 -2.37
C SER A 674 4.43 -78.32 -2.37
N SER A 675 3.14 -78.03 -2.46
CA SER A 675 2.08 -79.04 -2.62
C SER A 675 2.03 -79.65 -4.01
N THR A 676 2.41 -78.93 -5.07
CA THR A 676 2.53 -79.50 -6.44
C THR A 676 3.72 -80.47 -6.53
N VAL A 677 4.77 -80.28 -5.72
CA VAL A 677 5.88 -81.23 -5.58
C VAL A 677 5.49 -82.44 -4.72
N SER A 678 4.57 -82.30 -3.75
CA SER A 678 4.09 -83.44 -2.95
C SER A 678 2.90 -84.20 -3.58
N SER A 679 2.16 -83.61 -4.52
CA SER A 679 1.01 -84.23 -5.19
C SER A 679 1.36 -85.13 -6.38
N GLY A 680 2.65 -85.39 -6.63
CA GLY A 680 3.10 -86.49 -7.47
C GLY A 680 2.93 -87.88 -6.82
N THR A 681 2.56 -87.94 -5.53
CA THR A 681 2.47 -89.19 -4.79
C THR A 681 1.29 -89.18 -3.80
N ARG A 682 0.06 -89.26 -4.32
CA ARG A 682 -1.16 -89.86 -3.71
C ARG A 682 -2.41 -89.13 -4.20
N ALA A 683 -2.97 -89.66 -5.29
CA ALA A 683 -4.40 -89.59 -5.50
C ALA A 683 -5.03 -90.73 -4.67
N GLU A 684 -5.85 -90.38 -3.69
CA GLU A 684 -7.11 -91.07 -3.40
C GLU A 684 -7.81 -90.45 -2.17
N ASP A 685 -9.10 -90.25 -2.36
CA ASP A 685 -10.18 -90.24 -1.39
C ASP A 685 -10.68 -88.97 -0.66
N SER A 686 -12.00 -88.87 -0.70
CA SER A 686 -12.96 -88.20 0.20
C SER A 686 -13.23 -86.68 0.12
N ARG A 687 -14.43 -86.41 -0.40
CA ARG A 687 -15.38 -85.30 -0.19
C ARG A 687 -15.37 -84.68 1.23
N VAL A 688 -15.70 -83.37 1.33
CA VAL A 688 -16.92 -82.78 1.96
C VAL A 688 -16.67 -81.29 2.36
N GLN A 689 -17.62 -80.43 1.93
CA GLN A 689 -18.07 -79.11 2.43
C GLN A 689 -17.32 -78.40 3.57
N THR A 690 -17.09 -77.09 3.42
CA THR A 690 -17.89 -76.05 4.13
C THR A 690 -17.68 -74.63 3.57
N ARG A 691 -18.68 -73.79 3.85
CA ARG A 691 -19.03 -72.50 3.26
C ARG A 691 -18.81 -71.41 4.33
N THR A 692 -18.54 -70.17 3.88
CA THR A 692 -18.77 -68.87 4.58
C THR A 692 -17.87 -68.62 5.83
N GLU A 693 -17.27 -67.44 6.06
CA GLU A 693 -17.83 -66.08 6.05
C GLU A 693 -16.76 -65.02 5.71
N VAL A 694 -17.24 -63.90 5.13
CA VAL A 694 -16.50 -62.66 4.89
C VAL A 694 -16.87 -61.67 5.98
N PRO A 695 -15.92 -61.05 6.71
CA PRO A 695 -16.19 -59.80 7.40
C PRO A 695 -15.88 -58.63 6.47
N LYS A 696 -16.94 -57.89 6.16
CA LYS A 696 -16.91 -56.52 5.64
C LYS A 696 -16.07 -55.63 6.54
N LEU A 697 -15.23 -54.78 5.95
CA LEU A 697 -14.81 -53.50 6.52
C LEU A 697 -14.42 -52.55 5.38
N ASP A 698 -15.43 -51.85 4.89
CA ASP A 698 -15.31 -50.55 4.25
C ASP A 698 -15.61 -49.49 5.33
N GLN A 699 -14.60 -48.68 5.68
CA GLN A 699 -14.72 -47.29 6.16
C GLN A 699 -13.48 -46.52 5.71
#